data_AF-A0A9W3DBH1-F1
#
_entry.id   AF-A0A9W3DBH1-F1
#
_cell.length_a   1.000
_cell.length_b   1.000
_cell.length_c   1.000
_cell.angle_alpha   90.00
_cell.angle_beta   90.00
_cell.angle_gamma   90.00
#
_symmetry.space_group_name_H-M   'P 1'
#
loop_
_entity.id
_entity.type
_entity.pdbx_description
1 polymer ?
#
loop_
_entity_poly.entity_id
_entity_poly.type
_entity_poly.pdbx_seq_one_letter_code
_entity_poly.pdbx_strand_id
1 'polypeptide(L)'
;MVGPVNIIVGSHVWIEDTGEAWIDGEVVKISGEEVHVQSTNGKTVVAKIANVFPKDTEAPPGGVDDMTKLSYLHEPGVLNNLAMRYELNEIYTYTGNILIAVNPFQRLPHLYDTHMMEQYKGAGFGELSPHVFAIAEVAYRAMINEGKSNSILVSGESGAGKTETTKMLMRYLAYLGGRSGVEGRTVEQQVLESNPVLEAFGNAKTLRNNNSSRFGKFVELQFDKSGRISGAAVRTYLLERSRVCQISDPERNYHCFYMLCAAPPEEREKFKLGDPKSFHYLNQSKCYKLDGVDDTEEYLATRRAMDVVGISEEEQDAIFRVVAAILHLGNVEFAKGKEIDSSVLKDGKSRFHLDATAELLRCDAKSLEDALIKRVMVTPEEVITRTLDPDSATGSRDALAKTIYSRLFDWLVDKINNSIGQDPNSKTIIGVLDIYGFESFKINSFEQFCINFTNEKLQQHFNQHVFKMEQEDYTKEEINWSYIEFVDNKDVLELIEKKPGGVIALLDEACMFPKSTHETFAQKLYQTFKNSKRFTKPKLSRTSFAISHYAGEVTYQADLFLDKNKDYVVAEHQDLLIASSDTFVAGLFPRLAEETSSKTKFSSIGSRFKLQLQSLMETLNSTEPHYIRCVKPNNVLKPAIFENLNVIQQLRCGVSAVRTFYIIEALQPRFWVMELTSLIFALISLRAFWKLLESAVLVILQNGRFMSFSIVLVFLLRKFWRESKLQLI
;
A
#
# COMPACT_ATOMS: atom_id res chain seq x y z
N MET A 1 -10.19 6.89 30.42
CA MET A 1 -9.28 5.95 31.10
C MET A 1 -10.15 4.87 31.73
N VAL A 2 -10.10 3.66 31.17
CA VAL A 2 -10.70 2.48 31.80
C VAL A 2 -9.90 2.21 33.09
N GLY A 3 -10.58 1.98 34.21
CA GLY A 3 -9.91 1.70 35.49
C GLY A 3 -9.04 0.44 35.40
N PRO A 4 -8.01 0.29 36.25
CA PRO A 4 -7.13 -0.88 36.20
C PRO A 4 -7.95 -2.15 36.46
N VAL A 5 -7.83 -3.11 35.55
CA VAL A 5 -8.23 -4.51 35.81
C VAL A 5 -7.51 -4.93 37.10
N ASN A 6 -8.24 -5.47 38.07
CA ASN A 6 -7.69 -5.82 39.40
C ASN A 6 -6.65 -6.95 39.29
N ILE A 7 -5.40 -6.59 39.00
CA ILE A 7 -4.26 -7.50 39.05
C ILE A 7 -3.95 -7.78 40.52
N ILE A 8 -4.09 -9.05 40.92
CA ILE A 8 -3.80 -9.55 42.27
C ILE A 8 -2.71 -10.61 42.24
N VAL A 9 -2.14 -10.93 43.40
CA VAL A 9 -1.23 -12.09 43.54
C VAL A 9 -1.94 -13.37 43.11
N GLY A 10 -1.29 -14.17 42.27
CA GLY A 10 -1.85 -15.35 41.60
C GLY A 10 -2.48 -15.08 40.24
N SER A 11 -2.56 -13.82 39.79
CA SER A 11 -3.08 -13.51 38.44
C SER A 11 -2.07 -13.92 37.37
N HIS A 12 -2.56 -14.49 36.27
CA HIS A 12 -1.76 -14.67 35.06
C HIS A 12 -1.74 -13.37 34.26
N VAL A 13 -0.56 -12.95 33.84
CA VAL A 13 -0.33 -11.65 33.21
C VAL A 13 0.70 -11.73 32.09
N TRP A 14 0.64 -10.74 31.20
CA TRP A 14 1.64 -10.42 30.19
C TRP A 14 2.50 -9.25 30.65
N ILE A 15 3.79 -9.35 30.36
CA ILE A 15 4.80 -8.31 30.65
C ILE A 15 5.69 -8.11 29.41
N GLU A 16 6.13 -6.87 29.20
CA GLU A 16 6.96 -6.51 28.05
C GLU A 16 8.36 -7.12 28.18
N ASP A 17 8.88 -7.67 27.08
CA ASP A 17 10.22 -8.26 26.99
C ASP A 17 10.95 -7.76 25.74
N THR A 18 12.25 -7.48 25.88
CA THR A 18 13.06 -6.92 24.78
C THR A 18 13.33 -7.89 23.63
N GLY A 19 13.21 -9.21 23.85
CA GLY A 19 13.45 -10.25 22.84
C GLY A 19 12.16 -10.81 22.25
N GLU A 20 11.20 -11.17 23.10
CA GLU A 20 9.94 -11.83 22.70
C GLU A 20 8.76 -10.87 22.49
N ALA A 21 8.98 -9.55 22.67
CA ALA A 21 7.96 -8.49 22.78
C ALA A 21 7.11 -8.60 24.05
N TRP A 22 6.50 -9.77 24.28
CA TRP A 22 5.65 -10.05 25.45
C TRP A 22 5.90 -11.46 25.95
N ILE A 23 6.03 -11.61 27.27
CA ILE A 23 6.11 -12.92 27.93
C ILE A 23 5.01 -13.04 28.98
N ASP A 24 4.52 -14.26 29.19
CA ASP A 24 3.52 -14.53 30.21
C ASP A 24 4.15 -14.98 31.53
N GLY A 25 3.41 -14.79 32.61
CA GLY A 25 3.80 -15.23 33.93
C GLY A 25 2.69 -15.10 34.96
N GLU A 26 3.01 -15.49 36.18
CA GLU A 26 2.11 -15.40 37.33
C GLU A 26 2.61 -14.32 38.30
N VAL A 27 1.70 -13.49 38.81
CA VAL A 27 2.04 -12.47 39.80
C VAL A 27 2.32 -13.14 41.14
N VAL A 28 3.57 -13.08 41.60
CA VAL A 28 4.00 -13.68 42.88
C VAL A 28 3.97 -12.68 44.03
N LYS A 29 4.15 -11.40 43.75
CA LYS A 29 4.17 -10.35 44.78
C LYS A 29 3.80 -8.99 44.19
N ILE A 30 3.05 -8.19 44.93
CA ILE A 30 2.77 -6.78 44.60
C ILE A 30 3.34 -5.91 45.72
N SER A 31 4.11 -4.88 45.38
CA SER A 31 4.77 -3.96 46.31
C SER A 31 4.53 -2.52 45.87
N GLY A 32 3.41 -1.92 46.30
CA GLY A 32 3.01 -0.59 45.84
C GLY A 32 2.60 -0.60 44.37
N GLU A 33 3.29 0.17 43.54
CA GLU A 33 3.08 0.20 42.07
C GLU A 33 3.88 -0.88 41.33
N GLU A 34 4.75 -1.64 42.01
CA GLU A 34 5.58 -2.68 41.41
C GLU A 34 4.91 -4.05 41.55
N VAL A 35 4.91 -4.80 40.45
CA VAL A 35 4.41 -6.16 40.33
C VAL A 35 5.59 -7.06 40.01
N HIS A 36 5.82 -8.05 40.87
CA HIS A 36 6.78 -9.12 40.65
C HIS A 36 6.06 -10.29 39.98
N VAL A 37 6.50 -10.61 38.78
CA VAL A 37 5.94 -11.67 37.95
C VAL A 37 6.97 -12.77 37.80
N GLN A 38 6.58 -14.00 38.09
CA GLN A 38 7.35 -15.19 37.76
C GLN A 38 6.96 -15.62 36.35
N SER A 39 7.85 -15.41 35.38
CA SER A 39 7.58 -15.75 33.98
C SER A 39 7.63 -17.27 33.77
N THR A 40 6.97 -17.72 32.70
CA THR A 40 7.01 -19.11 32.23
C THR A 40 8.42 -19.57 31.85
N ASN A 41 9.30 -18.65 31.46
CA ASN A 41 10.71 -18.93 31.19
C ASN A 41 11.60 -18.99 32.46
N GLY A 42 11.00 -18.96 33.65
CA GLY A 42 11.69 -19.13 34.94
C GLY A 42 12.36 -17.86 35.49
N LYS A 43 12.25 -16.72 34.81
CA LYS A 43 12.80 -15.44 35.27
C LYS A 43 11.79 -14.71 36.16
N THR A 44 12.27 -14.07 37.22
CA THR A 44 11.44 -13.12 37.98
C THR A 44 11.63 -11.73 37.38
N VAL A 45 10.55 -11.12 36.91
CA VAL A 45 10.56 -9.77 36.33
C VAL A 45 9.79 -8.82 37.23
N VAL A 46 10.31 -7.62 37.41
CA VAL A 46 9.66 -6.54 38.16
C VAL A 46 9.21 -5.48 37.17
N ALA A 47 7.90 -5.23 37.12
CA ALA A 47 7.29 -4.25 36.22
C ALA A 47 6.34 -3.34 37.00
N LYS A 48 6.10 -2.13 36.47
CA LYS A 48 5.06 -1.26 37.01
C LYS A 48 3.69 -1.84 36.67
N ILE A 49 2.74 -1.77 37.60
CA ILE A 49 1.37 -2.28 37.40
C ILE A 49 0.69 -1.71 36.14
N ALA A 50 1.02 -0.47 35.76
CA ALA A 50 0.52 0.19 34.55
C ALA A 50 1.01 -0.45 33.24
N ASN A 51 2.08 -1.27 33.28
CA ASN A 51 2.68 -1.94 32.13
C ASN A 51 2.44 -3.45 32.15
N VAL A 52 1.55 -3.93 33.03
CA VAL A 52 1.20 -5.34 33.18
C VAL A 52 -0.21 -5.54 32.65
N PHE A 53 -0.41 -6.53 31.79
CA PHE A 53 -1.70 -6.79 31.16
C PHE A 53 -2.25 -8.16 31.60
N PRO A 54 -3.55 -8.31 31.85
CA PRO A 54 -4.11 -9.60 32.26
C PRO A 54 -3.99 -10.64 31.13
N LYS A 55 -3.71 -11.90 31.46
CA LYS A 55 -3.72 -13.01 30.50
C LYS A 55 -5.05 -13.74 30.58
N ASP A 56 -5.68 -13.96 29.43
CA ASP A 56 -6.84 -14.83 29.32
C ASP A 56 -6.40 -16.30 29.42
N THR A 57 -6.77 -16.97 30.51
CA THR A 57 -6.48 -18.39 30.75
C THR A 57 -7.55 -19.33 30.20
N GLU A 58 -8.70 -18.78 29.78
CA GLU A 58 -9.84 -19.54 29.24
C GLU A 58 -9.91 -19.48 27.71
N ALA A 59 -8.99 -18.74 27.08
CA ALA A 59 -8.89 -18.64 25.63
C ALA A 59 -8.71 -20.04 24.98
N PRO A 60 -9.40 -20.32 23.84
CA PRO A 60 -9.26 -21.59 23.15
C PRO A 60 -7.82 -21.87 22.71
N PRO A 61 -7.34 -23.13 22.76
CA PRO A 61 -5.96 -23.48 22.36
C PRO A 61 -5.61 -23.12 20.90
N GLY A 62 -6.61 -23.07 20.01
CA GLY A 62 -6.44 -22.66 18.60
C GLY A 62 -6.63 -21.17 18.35
N GLY A 63 -6.80 -20.36 19.39
CA GLY A 63 -7.22 -18.97 19.28
C GLY A 63 -8.69 -18.81 18.87
N VAL A 64 -9.08 -17.56 18.66
CA VAL A 64 -10.42 -17.15 18.22
C VAL A 64 -10.39 -16.63 16.78
N ASP A 65 -11.44 -16.96 16.04
CA ASP A 65 -11.65 -16.52 14.66
C ASP A 65 -11.87 -14.99 14.56
N ASP A 66 -12.53 -14.40 15.54
CA ASP A 66 -12.70 -12.94 15.66
C ASP A 66 -12.16 -12.47 17.01
N MET A 67 -11.16 -11.59 16.96
CA MET A 67 -10.50 -11.06 18.14
C MET A 67 -11.41 -10.18 19.00
N THR A 68 -12.56 -9.72 18.50
CA THR A 68 -13.57 -9.04 19.35
C THR A 68 -14.11 -9.95 20.46
N LYS A 69 -13.95 -11.27 20.34
CA LYS A 69 -14.34 -12.28 21.34
C LYS A 69 -13.30 -12.51 22.44
N LEU A 70 -12.11 -11.88 22.35
CA LEU A 70 -11.10 -11.97 23.41
C LEU A 70 -11.60 -11.28 24.68
N SER A 71 -11.32 -11.87 25.84
CA SER A 71 -11.64 -11.25 27.14
C SER A 71 -10.88 -9.93 27.35
N TYR A 72 -9.65 -9.87 26.82
CA TYR A 72 -8.78 -8.70 26.90
C TYR A 72 -8.22 -8.37 25.52
N LEU A 73 -8.72 -7.29 24.93
CA LEU A 73 -8.34 -6.83 23.61
C LEU A 73 -7.17 -5.84 23.71
N HIS A 74 -5.99 -6.36 24.07
CA HIS A 74 -4.75 -5.59 24.18
C HIS A 74 -3.63 -6.22 23.33
N GLU A 75 -2.52 -5.50 23.13
CA GLU A 75 -1.37 -5.95 22.32
C GLU A 75 -0.96 -7.42 22.52
N PRO A 76 -0.65 -7.89 23.74
CA PRO A 76 -0.16 -9.26 23.93
C PRO A 76 -1.19 -10.33 23.57
N GLY A 77 -2.47 -10.10 23.90
CA GLY A 77 -3.58 -10.99 23.57
C GLY A 77 -3.79 -11.14 22.05
N VAL A 78 -3.76 -10.02 21.33
CA VAL A 78 -3.86 -10.01 19.86
C VAL A 78 -2.67 -10.74 19.23
N LEU A 79 -1.45 -10.43 19.67
CA LEU A 79 -0.23 -11.05 19.16
C LEU A 79 -0.27 -12.57 19.40
N ASN A 80 -0.63 -13.00 20.61
CA ASN A 80 -0.74 -14.40 20.97
C ASN A 80 -1.80 -15.13 20.14
N ASN A 81 -2.98 -14.51 19.92
CA ASN A 81 -4.02 -15.09 19.09
C ASN A 81 -3.55 -15.33 17.65
N LEU A 82 -2.88 -14.32 17.06
CA LEU A 82 -2.33 -14.45 15.71
C LEU A 82 -1.22 -15.51 15.64
N ALA A 83 -0.37 -15.59 16.66
CA ALA A 83 0.70 -16.60 16.73
C ALA A 83 0.13 -18.03 16.80
N MET A 84 -0.83 -18.29 17.70
CA MET A 84 -1.47 -19.60 17.85
C MET A 84 -2.18 -20.05 16.56
N ARG A 85 -2.93 -19.14 15.93
CA ARG A 85 -3.62 -19.44 14.65
C ARG A 85 -2.62 -19.71 13.53
N TYR A 86 -1.56 -18.89 13.44
CA TYR A 86 -0.51 -19.08 12.43
C TYR A 86 0.20 -20.43 12.58
N GLU A 87 0.44 -20.91 13.81
CA GLU A 87 1.03 -22.23 14.08
C GLU A 87 0.17 -23.37 13.51
N LEU A 88 -1.15 -23.19 13.48
CA LEU A 88 -2.11 -24.14 12.90
C LEU A 88 -2.35 -23.96 11.40
N ASN A 89 -1.61 -23.04 10.74
CA ASN A 89 -1.85 -22.58 9.36
C ASN A 89 -3.20 -21.89 9.12
N GLU A 90 -3.85 -21.41 10.19
CA GLU A 90 -5.03 -20.54 10.12
C GLU A 90 -4.57 -19.10 9.91
N ILE A 91 -4.37 -18.73 8.64
CA ILE A 91 -3.72 -17.44 8.28
C ILE A 91 -4.63 -16.22 8.34
N TYR A 92 -5.95 -16.43 8.42
CA TYR A 92 -6.95 -15.38 8.39
C TYR A 92 -7.60 -15.22 9.75
N THR A 93 -7.77 -13.97 10.21
CA THR A 93 -8.38 -13.66 11.51
C THR A 93 -9.17 -12.37 11.42
N TYR A 94 -10.40 -12.33 11.92
CA TYR A 94 -11.17 -11.09 12.00
C TYR A 94 -10.77 -10.24 13.21
N THR A 95 -10.96 -8.94 13.04
CA THR A 95 -11.03 -7.97 14.12
C THR A 95 -12.19 -7.04 13.85
N GLY A 96 -13.40 -7.47 14.21
CA GLY A 96 -14.64 -6.82 13.78
C GLY A 96 -14.78 -6.91 12.26
N ASN A 97 -14.92 -5.77 11.60
CA ASN A 97 -15.14 -5.71 10.14
C ASN A 97 -13.84 -5.75 9.31
N ILE A 98 -12.68 -5.90 9.96
CA ILE A 98 -11.37 -5.94 9.29
C ILE A 98 -10.87 -7.39 9.28
N LEU A 99 -10.30 -7.82 8.15
CA LEU A 99 -9.63 -9.11 8.03
C LEU A 99 -8.10 -8.95 8.15
N ILE A 100 -7.47 -9.68 9.06
CA ILE A 100 -6.01 -9.81 9.13
C ILE A 100 -5.61 -11.08 8.37
N ALA A 101 -4.59 -10.96 7.51
CA ALA A 101 -4.04 -12.05 6.72
C ALA A 101 -2.53 -12.18 6.98
N VAL A 102 -2.08 -13.25 7.63
CA VAL A 102 -0.65 -13.47 7.93
C VAL A 102 -0.02 -14.32 6.82
N ASN A 103 1.02 -13.82 6.16
CA ASN A 103 1.63 -14.52 5.02
C ASN A 103 2.22 -15.88 5.43
N PRO A 104 1.73 -17.03 4.91
CA PRO A 104 2.27 -18.34 5.29
C PRO A 104 3.67 -18.62 4.72
N PHE A 105 4.13 -17.88 3.70
CA PHE A 105 5.34 -18.21 2.91
C PHE A 105 5.35 -19.66 2.35
N GLN A 106 4.17 -20.27 2.24
CA GLN A 106 3.94 -21.57 1.64
C GLN A 106 2.58 -21.61 0.95
N ARG A 107 2.38 -22.58 0.06
CA ARG A 107 1.09 -22.76 -0.61
C ARG A 107 0.13 -23.50 0.32
N LEU A 108 -1.10 -22.98 0.45
CA LEU A 108 -2.21 -23.61 1.17
C LEU A 108 -3.39 -23.82 0.20
N PRO A 109 -3.33 -24.83 -0.70
CA PRO A 109 -4.31 -24.96 -1.79
C PRO A 109 -5.75 -25.19 -1.33
N HIS A 110 -5.93 -25.85 -0.18
CA HIS A 110 -7.23 -26.17 0.41
C HIS A 110 -8.05 -24.93 0.79
N LEU A 111 -7.41 -23.76 0.96
CA LEU A 111 -8.11 -22.50 1.24
C LEU A 111 -8.71 -21.85 -0.02
N TYR A 112 -8.28 -22.26 -1.21
CA TYR A 112 -8.58 -21.53 -2.45
C TYR A 112 -9.08 -22.43 -3.58
N ASP A 113 -9.55 -23.64 -3.24
CA ASP A 113 -10.18 -24.52 -4.20
C ASP A 113 -11.62 -24.09 -4.50
N THR A 114 -12.20 -24.67 -5.54
CA THR A 114 -13.58 -24.36 -5.95
C THR A 114 -14.60 -24.79 -4.90
N HIS A 115 -14.29 -25.80 -4.08
CA HIS A 115 -15.17 -26.24 -3.01
C HIS A 115 -15.31 -25.16 -1.95
N MET A 116 -14.20 -24.53 -1.56
CA MET A 116 -14.17 -23.42 -0.62
C MET A 116 -14.96 -22.21 -1.17
N MET A 117 -14.81 -21.87 -2.45
CA MET A 117 -15.59 -20.79 -3.06
C MET A 117 -17.10 -21.07 -3.01
N GLU A 118 -17.53 -22.31 -3.25
CA GLU A 118 -18.95 -22.67 -3.18
C GLU A 118 -19.49 -22.60 -1.75
N GLN A 119 -18.67 -22.89 -0.73
CA GLN A 119 -19.09 -22.74 0.67
C GLN A 119 -19.34 -21.27 1.06
N TYR A 120 -18.47 -20.35 0.63
CA TYR A 120 -18.62 -18.92 0.96
C TYR A 120 -19.72 -18.22 0.15
N LYS A 121 -20.11 -18.78 -1.00
CA LYS A 121 -21.15 -18.19 -1.86
C LYS A 121 -22.48 -18.13 -1.12
N GLY A 122 -22.98 -16.91 -0.91
CA GLY A 122 -24.23 -16.66 -0.19
C GLY A 122 -24.15 -16.80 1.33
N ALA A 123 -22.98 -17.10 1.90
CA ALA A 123 -22.78 -17.16 3.35
C ALA A 123 -22.88 -15.75 3.97
N GLY A 124 -23.42 -15.66 5.18
CA GLY A 124 -23.40 -14.45 5.98
C GLY A 124 -22.02 -14.16 6.56
N PHE A 125 -21.71 -12.88 6.80
CA PHE A 125 -20.45 -12.51 7.46
C PHE A 125 -20.38 -13.11 8.87
N GLY A 126 -19.29 -13.82 9.17
CA GLY A 126 -19.08 -14.49 10.46
C GLY A 126 -19.80 -15.84 10.63
N GLU A 127 -20.58 -16.31 9.65
CA GLU A 127 -21.18 -17.66 9.68
C GLU A 127 -20.13 -18.76 9.46
N LEU A 128 -19.14 -18.46 8.62
CA LEU A 128 -17.98 -19.31 8.35
C LEU A 128 -16.72 -18.69 8.95
N SER A 129 -15.66 -19.50 9.03
CA SER A 129 -14.34 -19.06 9.52
C SER A 129 -13.79 -17.86 8.72
N PRO A 130 -12.82 -17.12 9.27
CA PRO A 130 -12.29 -15.94 8.62
C PRO A 130 -11.64 -16.27 7.29
N HIS A 131 -12.03 -15.54 6.24
CA HIS A 131 -11.48 -15.77 4.92
C HIS A 131 -11.58 -14.55 4.03
N VAL A 132 -10.66 -14.45 3.06
CA VAL A 132 -10.67 -13.39 2.05
C VAL A 132 -11.95 -13.41 1.19
N PHE A 133 -12.52 -14.60 0.96
CA PHE A 133 -13.77 -14.76 0.21
C PHE A 133 -14.98 -14.20 0.97
N ALA A 134 -14.98 -14.23 2.30
CA ALA A 134 -16.07 -13.64 3.08
C ALA A 134 -16.14 -12.12 2.87
N ILE A 135 -14.99 -11.43 2.83
CA ILE A 135 -14.93 -9.98 2.57
C ILE A 135 -15.43 -9.67 1.16
N ALA A 136 -15.02 -10.45 0.17
CA ALA A 136 -15.51 -10.29 -1.19
C ALA A 136 -17.01 -10.61 -1.33
N GLU A 137 -17.53 -11.61 -0.61
CA GLU A 137 -18.97 -11.95 -0.57
C GLU A 137 -19.78 -10.79 0.02
N VAL A 138 -19.32 -10.19 1.12
CA VAL A 138 -19.97 -9.03 1.73
C VAL A 138 -20.02 -7.86 0.75
N ALA A 139 -18.89 -7.52 0.12
CA ALA A 139 -18.82 -6.45 -0.87
C ALA A 139 -19.75 -6.72 -2.07
N TYR A 140 -19.76 -7.96 -2.57
CA TYR A 140 -20.62 -8.36 -3.68
C TYR A 140 -22.11 -8.31 -3.32
N ARG A 141 -22.52 -8.85 -2.16
CA ARG A 141 -23.92 -8.80 -1.72
C ARG A 141 -24.39 -7.37 -1.44
N ALA A 142 -23.55 -6.53 -0.84
CA ALA A 142 -23.86 -5.11 -0.65
C ALA A 142 -24.10 -4.41 -1.99
N MET A 143 -23.26 -4.69 -2.99
CA MET A 143 -23.46 -4.17 -4.34
C MET A 143 -24.78 -4.64 -4.97
N ILE A 144 -25.11 -5.92 -4.88
CA ILE A 144 -26.35 -6.48 -5.48
C ILE A 144 -27.61 -6.00 -4.75
N ASN A 145 -27.60 -6.00 -3.42
CA ASN A 145 -28.79 -5.74 -2.62
C ASN A 145 -29.04 -4.24 -2.42
N GLU A 146 -27.98 -3.44 -2.28
CA GLU A 146 -28.08 -2.01 -1.97
C GLU A 146 -27.79 -1.11 -3.19
N GLY A 147 -27.26 -1.67 -4.28
CA GLY A 147 -26.88 -0.91 -5.48
C GLY A 147 -25.70 0.05 -5.24
N LYS A 148 -24.91 -0.19 -4.19
CA LYS A 148 -23.75 0.65 -3.83
C LYS A 148 -22.45 0.08 -4.42
N SER A 149 -21.58 0.97 -4.88
CA SER A 149 -20.21 0.59 -5.23
C SER A 149 -19.40 0.29 -3.97
N ASN A 150 -18.49 -0.67 -4.06
CA ASN A 150 -17.66 -1.10 -2.93
C ASN A 150 -16.17 -0.97 -3.29
N SER A 151 -15.32 -0.84 -2.28
CA SER A 151 -13.87 -0.96 -2.44
C SER A 151 -13.28 -1.89 -1.40
N ILE A 152 -12.26 -2.66 -1.76
CA ILE A 152 -11.53 -3.55 -0.86
C ILE A 152 -10.09 -3.08 -0.85
N LEU A 153 -9.65 -2.57 0.30
CA LEU A 153 -8.32 -2.01 0.49
C LEU A 153 -7.41 -3.08 1.12
N VAL A 154 -6.46 -3.58 0.32
CA VAL A 154 -5.47 -4.56 0.76
C VAL A 154 -4.18 -3.84 1.13
N SER A 155 -3.88 -3.79 2.43
CA SER A 155 -2.75 -3.04 2.98
C SER A 155 -1.78 -3.94 3.74
N GLY A 156 -0.51 -3.54 3.88
CA GLY A 156 0.52 -4.32 4.56
C GLY A 156 1.92 -3.95 4.10
N GLU A 157 2.96 -4.33 4.85
CA GLU A 157 4.33 -4.03 4.42
C GLU A 157 4.73 -4.79 3.14
N SER A 158 5.88 -4.44 2.56
CA SER A 158 6.41 -5.17 1.40
C SER A 158 6.68 -6.64 1.74
N GLY A 159 6.18 -7.56 0.91
CA GLY A 159 6.27 -9.00 1.15
C GLY A 159 5.21 -9.58 2.12
N ALA A 160 4.27 -8.77 2.62
CA ALA A 160 3.22 -9.24 3.52
C ALA A 160 2.11 -10.08 2.83
N GLY A 161 2.11 -10.22 1.50
CA GLY A 161 1.12 -11.03 0.77
C GLY A 161 -0.05 -10.26 0.14
N LYS A 162 0.05 -8.92 0.00
CA LYS A 162 -0.99 -8.07 -0.61
C LYS A 162 -1.41 -8.55 -2.00
N THR A 163 -0.46 -8.66 -2.92
CA THR A 163 -0.73 -9.04 -4.32
C THR A 163 -1.35 -10.43 -4.44
N GLU A 164 -0.89 -11.40 -3.65
CA GLU A 164 -1.49 -12.75 -3.64
C GLU A 164 -2.91 -12.74 -3.06
N THR A 165 -3.15 -11.96 -2.00
CA THR A 165 -4.49 -11.76 -1.44
C THR A 165 -5.43 -11.10 -2.46
N THR A 166 -4.94 -10.09 -3.20
CA THR A 166 -5.67 -9.47 -4.31
C THR A 166 -6.00 -10.46 -5.42
N LYS A 167 -5.07 -11.36 -5.80
CA LYS A 167 -5.34 -12.42 -6.78
C LYS A 167 -6.47 -13.34 -6.31
N MET A 168 -6.49 -13.72 -5.03
CA MET A 168 -7.56 -14.56 -4.47
C MET A 168 -8.91 -13.84 -4.42
N LEU A 169 -8.95 -12.56 -4.05
CA LEU A 169 -10.17 -11.73 -4.11
C LEU A 169 -10.75 -11.71 -5.53
N MET A 170 -9.91 -11.40 -6.51
CA MET A 170 -10.31 -11.27 -7.91
C MET A 170 -10.87 -12.59 -8.44
N ARG A 171 -10.23 -13.71 -8.10
CA ARG A 171 -10.69 -15.06 -8.48
C ARG A 171 -12.07 -15.37 -7.93
N TYR A 172 -12.35 -14.98 -6.69
CA TYR A 172 -13.66 -15.21 -6.07
C TYR A 172 -14.74 -14.27 -6.60
N LEU A 173 -14.45 -12.97 -6.78
CA LEU A 173 -15.40 -12.02 -7.38
C LEU A 173 -15.79 -12.42 -8.80
N ALA A 174 -14.86 -13.00 -9.54
CA ALA A 174 -15.14 -13.57 -10.86
C ALA A 174 -15.98 -14.83 -10.82
N TYR A 175 -15.73 -15.71 -9.85
CA TYR A 175 -16.58 -16.87 -9.59
C TYR A 175 -18.04 -16.45 -9.31
N LEU A 176 -18.24 -15.40 -8.52
CA LEU A 176 -19.57 -14.87 -8.18
C LEU A 176 -20.25 -14.17 -9.36
N GLY A 177 -19.54 -13.25 -10.01
CA GLY A 177 -20.11 -12.45 -11.10
C GLY A 177 -20.39 -13.30 -12.35
N GLY A 178 -19.69 -14.42 -12.54
CA GLY A 178 -19.91 -15.26 -13.71
C GLY A 178 -19.76 -14.50 -15.03
N ARG A 179 -20.38 -15.02 -16.09
CA ARG A 179 -20.17 -14.57 -17.47
C ARG A 179 -21.41 -13.90 -18.06
N SER A 180 -21.25 -12.71 -18.65
CA SER A 180 -22.17 -12.22 -19.68
C SER A 180 -21.71 -12.80 -21.04
N GLY A 181 -22.60 -13.52 -21.72
CA GLY A 181 -22.24 -14.49 -22.76
C GLY A 181 -21.44 -13.94 -23.96
N VAL A 182 -20.24 -14.50 -24.19
CA VAL A 182 -19.50 -14.61 -25.45
C VAL A 182 -18.51 -15.77 -25.29
N GLU A 183 -18.40 -16.74 -26.20
CA GLU A 183 -17.29 -17.73 -26.21
C GLU A 183 -15.93 -17.00 -26.36
N GLY A 184 -15.00 -17.17 -25.40
CA GLY A 184 -13.78 -16.37 -25.24
C GLY A 184 -13.10 -16.54 -23.86
N ARG A 185 -12.10 -15.71 -23.52
CA ARG A 185 -11.53 -15.64 -22.15
C ARG A 185 -12.43 -14.82 -21.22
N THR A 186 -12.41 -15.09 -19.90
CA THR A 186 -13.17 -14.26 -18.94
C THR A 186 -12.43 -12.94 -18.65
N VAL A 187 -13.16 -11.88 -18.27
CA VAL A 187 -12.55 -10.60 -17.84
C VAL A 187 -11.56 -10.82 -16.69
N GLU A 188 -11.87 -11.74 -15.77
CA GLU A 188 -10.96 -12.21 -14.73
C GLU A 188 -9.67 -12.78 -15.29
N GLN A 189 -9.76 -13.74 -16.22
CA GLN A 189 -8.59 -14.34 -16.85
C GLN A 189 -7.75 -13.26 -17.52
N GLN A 190 -8.35 -12.33 -18.26
CA GLN A 190 -7.62 -11.23 -18.88
C GLN A 190 -6.91 -10.33 -17.85
N VAL A 191 -7.57 -10.00 -16.73
CA VAL A 191 -6.94 -9.22 -15.66
C VAL A 191 -5.81 -10.00 -14.99
N LEU A 192 -6.01 -11.27 -14.66
CA LEU A 192 -5.00 -12.11 -14.01
C LEU A 192 -3.82 -12.42 -14.93
N GLU A 193 -4.08 -12.68 -16.20
CA GLU A 193 -3.08 -12.95 -17.24
C GLU A 193 -2.32 -11.69 -17.67
N SER A 194 -2.84 -10.49 -17.39
CA SER A 194 -2.10 -9.24 -17.57
C SER A 194 -1.04 -8.98 -16.47
N ASN A 195 -1.17 -9.64 -15.31
CA ASN A 195 -0.28 -9.38 -14.17
C ASN A 195 1.19 -9.68 -14.48
N PRO A 196 1.58 -10.79 -15.14
CA PRO A 196 2.98 -11.02 -15.50
C PRO A 196 3.61 -9.88 -16.30
N VAL A 197 2.84 -9.20 -17.16
CA VAL A 197 3.31 -8.02 -17.91
C VAL A 197 3.54 -6.84 -16.95
N LEU A 198 2.57 -6.56 -16.08
CA LEU A 198 2.72 -5.48 -15.09
C LEU A 198 3.83 -5.75 -14.07
N GLU A 199 4.01 -7.01 -13.65
CA GLU A 199 5.06 -7.42 -12.72
C GLU A 199 6.44 -7.32 -13.39
N ALA A 200 6.58 -7.75 -14.66
CA ALA A 200 7.85 -7.63 -15.38
C ALA A 200 8.34 -6.19 -15.53
N PHE A 201 7.43 -5.24 -15.81
CA PHE A 201 7.75 -3.83 -16.06
C PHE A 201 7.58 -2.90 -14.84
N GLY A 202 6.89 -3.37 -13.80
CA GLY A 202 6.53 -2.55 -12.64
C GLY A 202 7.07 -3.07 -11.31
N ASN A 203 7.62 -4.29 -11.27
CA ASN A 203 8.20 -4.85 -10.05
C ASN A 203 9.72 -4.95 -10.13
N ALA A 204 10.34 -4.94 -8.95
CA ALA A 204 11.77 -5.12 -8.79
C ALA A 204 12.10 -5.78 -7.44
N LYS A 205 13.33 -6.29 -7.33
CA LYS A 205 13.90 -6.73 -6.06
C LYS A 205 14.23 -5.52 -5.20
N THR A 206 13.75 -5.51 -3.96
CA THR A 206 14.11 -4.55 -2.90
C THR A 206 14.78 -5.28 -1.73
N LEU A 207 15.24 -4.54 -0.72
CA LEU A 207 15.73 -5.13 0.53
C LEU A 207 14.75 -6.07 1.24
N ARG A 208 13.43 -5.87 1.05
CA ARG A 208 12.38 -6.56 1.82
C ARG A 208 11.64 -7.65 1.04
N ASN A 209 11.67 -7.60 -0.29
CA ASN A 209 10.90 -8.47 -1.18
C ASN A 209 11.58 -8.60 -2.55
N ASN A 210 11.65 -9.83 -3.08
CA ASN A 210 12.24 -10.13 -4.39
C ASN A 210 11.37 -9.70 -5.58
N ASN A 211 10.05 -9.61 -5.40
CA ASN A 211 9.08 -9.19 -6.43
C ASN A 211 8.21 -8.05 -5.86
N SER A 212 8.83 -6.90 -5.57
CA SER A 212 8.14 -5.76 -4.97
C SER A 212 7.54 -4.86 -6.03
N SER A 213 6.22 -4.64 -5.98
CA SER A 213 5.56 -3.63 -6.81
C SER A 213 6.13 -2.25 -6.53
N ARG A 214 6.61 -1.58 -7.58
CA ARG A 214 7.13 -0.19 -7.54
C ARG A 214 6.15 0.79 -8.20
N PHE A 215 4.88 0.42 -8.19
CA PHE A 215 3.72 1.22 -8.56
C PHE A 215 2.52 0.73 -7.72
N GLY A 216 1.52 1.59 -7.52
CA GLY A 216 0.22 1.23 -6.96
C GLY A 216 -0.75 0.83 -8.06
N LYS A 217 -1.62 -0.14 -7.78
CA LYS A 217 -2.62 -0.66 -8.71
C LYS A 217 -4.00 -0.64 -8.07
N PHE A 218 -4.95 0.00 -8.73
CA PHE A 218 -6.38 -0.09 -8.40
C PHE A 218 -7.08 -0.82 -9.54
N VAL A 219 -7.68 -1.96 -9.23
CA VAL A 219 -8.42 -2.77 -10.20
C VAL A 219 -9.91 -2.55 -9.97
N GLU A 220 -10.58 -1.95 -10.94
CA GLU A 220 -12.02 -1.73 -10.93
C GLU A 220 -12.70 -2.88 -11.66
N LEU A 221 -13.50 -3.68 -10.96
CA LEU A 221 -14.42 -4.63 -11.59
C LEU A 221 -15.78 -3.95 -11.78
N GLN A 222 -16.30 -4.02 -13.00
CA GLN A 222 -17.57 -3.39 -13.39
C GLN A 222 -18.63 -4.47 -13.55
N PHE A 223 -19.81 -4.22 -12.98
CA PHE A 223 -20.90 -5.18 -12.97
C PHE A 223 -22.14 -4.62 -13.69
N ASP A 224 -22.87 -5.50 -14.37
CA ASP A 224 -24.19 -5.22 -14.91
C ASP A 224 -25.27 -5.30 -13.82
N LYS A 225 -26.51 -4.92 -14.17
CA LYS A 225 -27.66 -4.94 -13.23
C LYS A 225 -28.01 -6.32 -12.68
N SER A 226 -27.54 -7.39 -13.32
CA SER A 226 -27.76 -8.77 -12.87
C SER A 226 -26.61 -9.30 -12.01
N GLY A 227 -25.61 -8.46 -11.72
CA GLY A 227 -24.44 -8.84 -10.94
C GLY A 227 -23.35 -9.51 -11.75
N ARG A 228 -23.45 -9.52 -13.10
CA ARG A 228 -22.43 -10.15 -13.93
C ARG A 228 -21.31 -9.17 -14.25
N ILE A 229 -20.10 -9.68 -14.36
CA ILE A 229 -18.97 -8.85 -14.80
C ILE A 229 -19.23 -8.39 -16.23
N SER A 230 -19.25 -7.07 -16.42
CA SER A 230 -19.44 -6.42 -17.72
C SER A 230 -18.17 -5.75 -18.25
N GLY A 231 -17.20 -5.47 -17.39
CA GLY A 231 -15.90 -4.92 -17.78
C GLY A 231 -14.95 -4.81 -16.59
N ALA A 232 -13.73 -4.34 -16.84
CA ALA A 232 -12.79 -3.96 -15.79
C ALA A 232 -11.79 -2.90 -16.25
N ALA A 233 -11.19 -2.20 -15.30
CA ALA A 233 -10.12 -1.25 -15.54
C ALA A 233 -8.99 -1.40 -14.52
N VAL A 234 -7.76 -1.26 -14.97
CA VAL A 234 -6.56 -1.18 -14.14
C VAL A 234 -6.07 0.26 -14.17
N ARG A 235 -6.12 0.93 -13.01
CA ARG A 235 -5.55 2.25 -12.80
C ARG A 235 -4.23 2.09 -12.08
N THR A 236 -3.14 2.59 -12.66
CA THR A 236 -1.82 2.59 -12.03
C THR A 236 -1.48 3.95 -11.46
N TYR A 237 -0.73 3.96 -10.37
CA TYR A 237 -0.30 5.15 -9.66
C TYR A 237 1.18 5.04 -9.30
N LEU A 238 1.94 6.13 -9.45
CA LEU A 238 3.31 6.25 -8.94
C LEU A 238 4.28 5.12 -9.33
N LEU A 239 4.56 5.00 -10.63
CA LEU A 239 5.74 4.26 -11.07
C LEU A 239 7.01 4.92 -10.51
N GLU A 240 7.87 4.16 -9.84
CA GLU A 240 9.17 4.62 -9.33
C GLU A 240 10.17 4.83 -10.48
N ARG A 241 10.02 5.94 -11.21
CA ARG A 241 10.80 6.24 -12.42
C ARG A 241 12.31 6.27 -12.15
N SER A 242 12.75 6.75 -10.99
CA SER A 242 14.17 6.87 -10.65
C SER A 242 14.90 5.53 -10.63
N ARG A 243 14.19 4.42 -10.33
CA ARG A 243 14.76 3.08 -10.33
C ARG A 243 15.39 2.69 -11.66
N VAL A 244 14.89 3.24 -12.78
CA VAL A 244 15.43 3.01 -14.12
C VAL A 244 16.90 3.37 -14.19
N CYS A 245 17.30 4.49 -13.57
CA CYS A 245 18.67 5.02 -13.67
C CYS A 245 19.50 4.82 -12.41
N GLN A 246 18.85 4.63 -11.25
CA GLN A 246 19.50 4.60 -9.93
C GLN A 246 18.98 3.41 -9.12
N ILE A 247 19.89 2.53 -8.71
CA ILE A 247 19.58 1.39 -7.85
C ILE A 247 20.54 1.32 -6.66
N SER A 248 20.05 0.83 -5.52
CA SER A 248 20.88 0.61 -4.32
C SER A 248 21.30 -0.86 -4.22
N ASP A 249 22.51 -1.15 -3.76
CA ASP A 249 22.93 -2.53 -3.47
C ASP A 249 22.28 -3.01 -2.15
N PRO A 250 21.69 -4.23 -2.07
CA PRO A 250 21.62 -5.31 -3.06
C PRO A 250 20.25 -5.45 -3.77
N GLU A 251 19.63 -4.34 -4.15
CA GLU A 251 18.37 -4.28 -4.93
C GLU A 251 18.62 -4.54 -6.43
N ARG A 252 17.55 -4.68 -7.22
CA ARG A 252 17.60 -4.74 -8.69
C ARG A 252 16.84 -3.57 -9.32
N ASN A 253 17.12 -3.34 -10.60
CA ASN A 253 16.23 -2.60 -11.49
C ASN A 253 14.96 -3.43 -11.81
N TYR A 254 14.05 -2.92 -12.63
CA TYR A 254 12.85 -3.66 -13.06
C TYR A 254 13.19 -5.00 -13.72
N HIS A 255 12.35 -6.01 -13.51
CA HIS A 255 12.64 -7.38 -13.95
C HIS A 255 12.86 -7.50 -15.46
N CYS A 256 12.10 -6.73 -16.27
CA CYS A 256 12.17 -6.75 -17.73
C CYS A 256 13.59 -6.54 -18.29
N PHE A 257 14.43 -5.74 -17.63
CA PHE A 257 15.81 -5.52 -18.07
C PHE A 257 16.67 -6.79 -17.96
N TYR A 258 16.52 -7.54 -16.87
CA TYR A 258 17.29 -8.76 -16.64
C TYR A 258 16.74 -9.92 -17.45
N MET A 259 15.40 -10.01 -17.58
CA MET A 259 14.71 -10.92 -18.50
C MET A 259 15.24 -10.75 -19.92
N LEU A 260 15.38 -9.50 -20.38
CA LEU A 260 15.89 -9.20 -21.72
C LEU A 260 17.37 -9.56 -21.89
N CYS A 261 18.22 -9.32 -20.88
CA CYS A 261 19.61 -9.79 -20.89
C CYS A 261 19.74 -11.34 -20.81
N ALA A 262 18.72 -12.03 -20.33
CA ALA A 262 18.62 -13.48 -20.26
C ALA A 262 17.86 -14.09 -21.46
N ALA A 263 17.32 -13.27 -22.37
CA ALA A 263 16.57 -13.71 -23.54
C ALA A 263 17.38 -14.63 -24.47
N PRO A 264 16.72 -15.37 -25.38
CA PRO A 264 17.40 -16.24 -26.35
C PRO A 264 18.55 -15.51 -27.10
N PRO A 265 19.64 -16.20 -27.48
CA PRO A 265 20.80 -15.57 -28.11
C PRO A 265 20.46 -14.70 -29.32
N GLU A 266 19.53 -15.14 -30.16
CA GLU A 266 19.07 -14.41 -31.35
C GLU A 266 18.50 -13.03 -31.00
N GLU A 267 17.66 -12.93 -29.95
CA GLU A 267 17.09 -11.67 -29.47
C GLU A 267 18.17 -10.75 -28.87
N ARG A 268 19.13 -11.33 -28.13
CA ARG A 268 20.23 -10.55 -27.54
C ARG A 268 21.16 -9.99 -28.61
N GLU A 269 21.49 -10.77 -29.62
CA GLU A 269 22.29 -10.30 -30.76
C GLU A 269 21.56 -9.22 -31.55
N LYS A 270 20.26 -9.41 -31.83
CA LYS A 270 19.40 -8.43 -32.48
C LYS A 270 19.40 -7.07 -31.79
N PHE A 271 19.33 -7.08 -30.46
CA PHE A 271 19.33 -5.85 -29.66
C PHE A 271 20.71 -5.40 -29.18
N LYS A 272 21.79 -6.06 -29.62
CA LYS A 272 23.20 -5.76 -29.26
C LYS A 272 23.46 -5.82 -27.75
N LEU A 273 22.77 -6.73 -27.07
CA LEU A 273 22.81 -6.89 -25.62
C LEU A 273 23.94 -7.84 -25.18
N GLY A 274 24.60 -7.45 -24.09
CA GLY A 274 25.61 -8.25 -23.39
C GLY A 274 25.16 -8.72 -22.01
N ASP A 275 26.12 -9.07 -21.17
CA ASP A 275 25.89 -9.43 -19.77
C ASP A 275 25.31 -8.22 -18.99
N PRO A 276 24.38 -8.41 -18.03
CA PRO A 276 23.85 -7.32 -17.21
C PRO A 276 24.94 -6.43 -16.58
N LYS A 277 26.11 -6.98 -16.24
CA LYS A 277 27.25 -6.23 -15.68
C LYS A 277 27.80 -5.16 -16.62
N SER A 278 27.62 -5.30 -17.94
CA SER A 278 28.10 -4.32 -18.91
C SER A 278 27.23 -3.06 -18.97
N PHE A 279 26.04 -3.06 -18.36
CA PHE A 279 25.11 -1.93 -18.41
C PHE A 279 25.09 -1.14 -17.10
N HIS A 280 25.34 0.17 -17.18
CA HIS A 280 25.43 1.09 -16.06
C HIS A 280 24.16 1.10 -15.19
N TYR A 281 22.99 1.00 -15.81
CA TYR A 281 21.70 0.94 -15.09
C TYR A 281 21.44 -0.38 -14.37
N LEU A 282 22.24 -1.42 -14.61
CA LEU A 282 22.12 -2.74 -13.97
C LEU A 282 23.30 -3.07 -13.07
N ASN A 283 24.44 -2.38 -13.20
CA ASN A 283 25.69 -2.72 -12.52
C ASN A 283 26.04 -1.88 -11.28
N GLN A 284 25.15 -0.97 -10.87
CA GLN A 284 25.27 -0.22 -9.61
C GLN A 284 25.02 -1.11 -8.37
N SER A 285 24.34 -2.24 -8.56
CA SER A 285 24.12 -3.28 -7.55
C SER A 285 24.87 -4.56 -7.92
N LYS A 286 25.29 -5.34 -6.93
CA LYS A 286 25.94 -6.65 -7.15
C LYS A 286 24.92 -7.78 -7.33
N CYS A 287 23.62 -7.49 -7.23
CA CYS A 287 22.55 -8.46 -7.41
C CYS A 287 22.08 -8.51 -8.87
N TYR A 288 22.49 -9.56 -9.59
CA TYR A 288 22.05 -9.81 -10.98
C TYR A 288 21.05 -10.97 -11.08
N LYS A 289 21.17 -11.97 -10.21
CA LYS A 289 20.28 -13.14 -10.15
C LYS A 289 19.43 -13.12 -8.89
N LEU A 290 18.26 -13.74 -8.97
CA LEU A 290 17.36 -13.97 -7.86
C LEU A 290 17.34 -15.46 -7.51
N ASP A 291 17.33 -15.77 -6.22
CA ASP A 291 17.27 -17.15 -5.76
C ASP A 291 15.91 -17.76 -6.14
N GLY A 292 15.95 -18.87 -6.88
CA GLY A 292 14.75 -19.60 -7.30
C GLY A 292 13.95 -18.97 -8.45
N VAL A 293 14.49 -17.96 -9.14
CA VAL A 293 13.86 -17.35 -10.32
C VAL A 293 14.81 -17.46 -11.51
N ASP A 294 14.31 -17.99 -12.63
CA ASP A 294 15.01 -18.01 -13.91
C ASP A 294 14.49 -16.87 -14.79
N ASP A 295 15.29 -15.80 -14.95
CA ASP A 295 14.93 -14.65 -15.77
C ASP A 295 14.64 -15.05 -17.25
N THR A 296 15.14 -16.20 -17.73
CA THR A 296 14.85 -16.75 -19.06
C THR A 296 13.43 -17.30 -19.14
N GLU A 297 13.02 -18.10 -18.15
CA GLU A 297 11.66 -18.66 -18.09
C GLU A 297 10.63 -17.55 -17.89
N GLU A 298 10.97 -16.56 -17.05
CA GLU A 298 10.16 -15.37 -16.83
C GLU A 298 10.02 -14.53 -18.11
N TYR A 299 11.08 -14.33 -18.89
CA TYR A 299 11.01 -13.67 -20.20
C TYR A 299 9.98 -14.34 -21.12
N LEU A 300 10.05 -15.67 -21.23
CA LEU A 300 9.13 -16.44 -22.06
C LEU A 300 7.69 -16.39 -21.50
N ALA A 301 7.52 -16.39 -20.18
CA ALA A 301 6.22 -16.24 -19.53
C ALA A 301 5.61 -14.85 -19.79
N THR A 302 6.41 -13.79 -19.71
CA THR A 302 5.99 -12.43 -20.05
C THR A 302 5.55 -12.32 -21.51
N ARG A 303 6.28 -12.93 -22.46
CA ARG A 303 5.86 -12.94 -23.88
C ARG A 303 4.53 -13.65 -24.09
N ARG A 304 4.34 -14.83 -23.49
CA ARG A 304 3.05 -15.53 -23.52
C ARG A 304 1.92 -14.69 -22.92
N ALA A 305 2.19 -13.95 -21.85
CA ALA A 305 1.21 -13.04 -21.26
C ALA A 305 0.90 -11.85 -22.19
N MET A 306 1.90 -11.31 -22.90
CA MET A 306 1.71 -10.27 -23.93
C MET A 306 0.82 -10.77 -25.07
N ASP A 307 1.03 -12.00 -25.58
CA ASP A 307 0.17 -12.62 -26.59
C ASP A 307 -1.28 -12.70 -26.10
N VAL A 308 -1.45 -13.05 -24.83
CA VAL A 308 -2.75 -13.21 -24.19
C VAL A 308 -3.52 -11.90 -24.05
N VAL A 309 -2.81 -10.81 -23.73
CA VAL A 309 -3.32 -9.43 -23.68
C VAL A 309 -3.56 -8.87 -25.10
N GLY A 310 -3.14 -9.57 -26.15
CA GLY A 310 -3.31 -9.10 -27.53
C GLY A 310 -2.28 -8.06 -27.97
N ILE A 311 -1.08 -8.09 -27.39
CA ILE A 311 0.08 -7.33 -27.86
C ILE A 311 0.75 -8.16 -28.96
N SER A 312 0.76 -7.64 -30.19
CA SER A 312 1.27 -8.38 -31.36
C SER A 312 2.78 -8.64 -31.28
N GLU A 313 3.30 -9.60 -32.06
CA GLU A 313 4.74 -9.87 -32.08
C GLU A 313 5.56 -8.63 -32.48
N GLU A 314 5.05 -7.80 -33.39
CA GLU A 314 5.69 -6.53 -33.78
C GLU A 314 5.70 -5.52 -32.63
N GLU A 315 4.60 -5.43 -31.87
CA GLU A 315 4.52 -4.58 -30.69
C GLU A 315 5.45 -5.09 -29.58
N GLN A 316 5.52 -6.42 -29.34
CA GLN A 316 6.47 -7.04 -28.41
C GLN A 316 7.91 -6.71 -28.77
N ASP A 317 8.26 -6.86 -30.05
CA ASP A 317 9.58 -6.49 -30.55
C ASP A 317 9.90 -5.01 -30.32
N ALA A 318 8.93 -4.13 -30.55
CA ALA A 318 9.08 -2.69 -30.29
C ALA A 318 9.27 -2.37 -28.80
N ILE A 319 8.51 -3.03 -27.91
CA ILE A 319 8.64 -2.90 -26.46
C ILE A 319 10.06 -3.28 -26.03
N PHE A 320 10.56 -4.46 -26.43
CA PHE A 320 11.88 -4.92 -26.03
C PHE A 320 13.00 -4.11 -26.68
N ARG A 321 12.80 -3.60 -27.89
CA ARG A 321 13.71 -2.64 -28.54
C ARG A 321 13.85 -1.35 -27.73
N VAL A 322 12.75 -0.81 -27.22
CA VAL A 322 12.76 0.37 -26.34
C VAL A 322 13.47 0.07 -25.01
N VAL A 323 13.22 -1.09 -24.40
CA VAL A 323 13.91 -1.52 -23.17
C VAL A 323 15.42 -1.65 -23.39
N ALA A 324 15.84 -2.27 -24.51
CA ALA A 324 17.25 -2.36 -24.90
C ALA A 324 17.87 -0.97 -25.13
N ALA A 325 17.15 -0.07 -25.81
CA ALA A 325 17.62 1.29 -26.05
C ALA A 325 17.92 2.04 -24.74
N ILE A 326 17.09 1.85 -23.70
CA ILE A 326 17.31 2.44 -22.38
C ILE A 326 18.61 1.91 -21.74
N LEU A 327 18.90 0.61 -21.89
CA LEU A 327 20.15 0.02 -21.39
C LEU A 327 21.38 0.59 -22.11
N HIS A 328 21.34 0.69 -23.44
CA HIS A 328 22.42 1.33 -24.20
C HIS A 328 22.57 2.80 -23.83
N LEU A 329 21.47 3.54 -23.70
CA LEU A 329 21.49 4.94 -23.33
C LEU A 329 22.20 5.16 -22.00
N GLY A 330 21.98 4.30 -21.00
CA GLY A 330 22.65 4.39 -19.69
C GLY A 330 24.19 4.27 -19.74
N ASN A 331 24.74 3.66 -20.79
CA ASN A 331 26.18 3.55 -21.00
C ASN A 331 26.80 4.72 -21.77
N VAL A 332 26.01 5.70 -22.20
CA VAL A 332 26.54 6.93 -22.80
C VAL A 332 27.17 7.77 -21.70
N GLU A 333 28.50 7.88 -21.72
CA GLU A 333 29.28 8.72 -20.81
C GLU A 333 29.79 9.99 -21.52
N PHE A 334 29.82 11.09 -20.77
CA PHE A 334 30.23 12.41 -21.24
C PHE A 334 31.55 12.85 -20.63
N ALA A 335 32.33 13.61 -21.39
CA ALA A 335 33.57 14.26 -20.96
C ALA A 335 33.50 15.77 -21.22
N LYS A 336 34.37 16.55 -20.56
CA LYS A 336 34.44 18.00 -20.79
C LYS A 336 34.77 18.30 -22.26
N GLY A 337 33.98 19.19 -22.85
CA GLY A 337 34.21 19.71 -24.19
C GLY A 337 35.31 20.78 -24.22
N LYS A 338 35.40 21.50 -25.35
CA LYS A 338 36.40 22.56 -25.55
C LYS A 338 36.07 23.83 -24.75
N GLU A 339 34.78 24.10 -24.54
CA GLU A 339 34.30 25.24 -23.74
C GLU A 339 34.05 24.80 -22.30
N ILE A 340 34.17 25.73 -21.34
CA ILE A 340 34.13 25.46 -19.89
C ILE A 340 32.83 24.74 -19.48
N ASP A 341 31.70 25.14 -20.05
CA ASP A 341 30.36 24.62 -19.75
C ASP A 341 29.85 23.64 -20.83
N SER A 342 30.75 23.02 -21.60
CA SER A 342 30.37 22.10 -22.67
C SER A 342 30.74 20.65 -22.38
N SER A 343 30.02 19.73 -23.02
CA SER A 343 30.27 18.30 -22.97
C SER A 343 30.40 17.71 -24.37
N VAL A 344 31.13 16.60 -24.45
CA VAL A 344 31.26 15.73 -25.61
C VAL A 344 31.14 14.29 -25.16
N LEU A 345 30.90 13.36 -26.10
CA LEU A 345 30.99 11.93 -25.79
C LEU A 345 32.40 11.58 -25.32
N LYS A 346 32.49 10.78 -24.25
CA LYS A 346 33.76 10.47 -23.59
C LYS A 346 34.72 9.67 -24.47
N ASP A 347 34.22 8.64 -25.14
CA ASP A 347 35.04 7.74 -25.95
C ASP A 347 34.22 7.02 -27.05
N GLY A 348 34.89 6.13 -27.80
CA GLY A 348 34.27 5.31 -28.82
C GLY A 348 33.24 4.31 -28.30
N LYS A 349 33.30 3.92 -27.00
CA LYS A 349 32.28 3.07 -26.40
C LYS A 349 30.99 3.86 -26.16
N SER A 350 31.09 5.08 -25.64
CA SER A 350 29.94 6.00 -25.54
C SER A 350 29.31 6.22 -26.91
N ARG A 351 30.14 6.37 -27.96
CA ARG A 351 29.63 6.53 -29.33
C ARG A 351 28.88 5.28 -29.82
N PHE A 352 29.44 4.09 -29.63
CA PHE A 352 28.75 2.84 -29.96
C PHE A 352 27.39 2.73 -29.25
N HIS A 353 27.33 3.05 -27.96
CA HIS A 353 26.08 3.00 -27.20
C HIS A 353 25.06 4.05 -27.66
N LEU A 354 25.51 5.26 -28.00
CA LEU A 354 24.65 6.30 -28.60
C LEU A 354 24.08 5.83 -29.95
N ASP A 355 24.94 5.32 -30.84
CA ASP A 355 24.52 4.85 -32.17
C ASP A 355 23.56 3.64 -32.05
N ALA A 356 23.82 2.71 -31.12
CA ALA A 356 22.90 1.61 -30.81
C ALA A 356 21.55 2.12 -30.29
N THR A 357 21.55 3.14 -29.42
CA THR A 357 20.33 3.75 -28.90
C THR A 357 19.52 4.39 -30.04
N ALA A 358 20.18 5.14 -30.93
CA ALA A 358 19.56 5.79 -32.06
C ALA A 358 18.96 4.77 -33.06
N GLU A 359 19.67 3.68 -33.33
CA GLU A 359 19.20 2.58 -34.17
C GLU A 359 17.97 1.88 -33.59
N LEU A 360 18.00 1.57 -32.29
CA LEU A 360 16.88 0.91 -31.61
C LEU A 360 15.66 1.84 -31.52
N LEU A 361 15.84 3.12 -31.21
CA LEU A 361 14.74 4.10 -31.22
C LEU A 361 14.35 4.58 -32.62
N ARG A 362 15.08 4.16 -33.66
CA ARG A 362 14.98 4.60 -35.06
C ARG A 362 14.91 6.13 -35.23
N CYS A 363 15.78 6.83 -34.52
CA CYS A 363 15.97 8.28 -34.61
C CYS A 363 17.38 8.62 -35.12
N ASP A 364 17.57 9.89 -35.49
CA ASP A 364 18.89 10.36 -35.95
C ASP A 364 19.88 10.44 -34.78
N ALA A 365 21.05 9.80 -34.95
CA ALA A 365 22.07 9.72 -33.91
C ALA A 365 22.65 11.10 -33.55
N LYS A 366 22.73 12.03 -34.51
CA LYS A 366 23.24 13.37 -34.23
C LYS A 366 22.20 14.21 -33.48
N SER A 367 20.93 14.11 -33.85
CA SER A 367 19.82 14.70 -33.09
C SER A 367 19.74 14.15 -31.67
N LEU A 368 19.95 12.84 -31.47
CA LEU A 368 20.01 12.24 -30.14
C LEU A 368 21.17 12.82 -29.32
N GLU A 369 22.38 12.89 -29.90
CA GLU A 369 23.54 13.52 -29.24
C GLU A 369 23.25 14.95 -28.82
N ASP A 370 22.71 15.75 -29.74
CA ASP A 370 22.40 17.16 -29.53
C ASP A 370 21.30 17.32 -28.45
N ALA A 371 20.28 16.46 -28.42
CA ALA A 371 19.24 16.46 -27.38
C ALA A 371 19.78 16.10 -25.98
N LEU A 372 20.90 15.38 -25.90
CA LEU A 372 21.56 15.03 -24.65
C LEU A 372 22.47 16.15 -24.14
N ILE A 373 23.22 16.83 -25.03
CA ILE A 373 24.28 17.79 -24.64
C ILE A 373 23.93 19.25 -24.88
N LYS A 374 22.79 19.58 -25.51
CA LYS A 374 22.34 20.95 -25.76
C LYS A 374 21.00 21.24 -25.13
N ARG A 375 20.76 22.53 -24.85
CA ARG A 375 19.47 23.07 -24.42
C ARG A 375 19.12 24.34 -25.17
N VAL A 376 17.90 24.40 -25.67
CA VAL A 376 17.30 25.53 -26.34
C VAL A 376 16.55 26.36 -25.31
N MET A 377 16.99 27.59 -25.11
CA MET A 377 16.33 28.58 -24.25
C MET A 377 15.63 29.60 -25.14
N VAL A 378 14.30 29.62 -25.06
CA VAL A 378 13.47 30.62 -25.73
C VAL A 378 13.34 31.83 -24.81
N THR A 379 13.96 32.94 -25.20
CA THR A 379 13.75 34.25 -24.57
C THR A 379 12.78 35.09 -25.42
N PRO A 380 12.19 36.18 -24.90
CA PRO A 380 11.31 37.04 -25.68
C PRO A 380 11.98 37.65 -26.93
N GLU A 381 13.31 37.72 -26.96
CA GLU A 381 14.09 38.40 -28.00
C GLU A 381 14.79 37.40 -28.94
N GLU A 382 15.25 36.26 -28.43
CA GLU A 382 15.99 35.27 -29.22
C GLU A 382 15.87 33.82 -28.69
N VAL A 383 16.14 32.86 -29.58
CA VAL A 383 16.28 31.43 -29.25
C VAL A 383 17.77 31.12 -29.13
N ILE A 384 18.24 30.90 -27.90
CA ILE A 384 19.65 30.64 -27.59
C ILE A 384 19.85 29.14 -27.38
N THR A 385 20.81 28.54 -28.08
CA THR A 385 21.23 27.15 -27.80
C THR A 385 22.47 27.16 -26.92
N ARG A 386 22.38 26.58 -25.72
CA ARG A 386 23.49 26.42 -24.79
C ARG A 386 23.92 24.96 -24.72
N THR A 387 25.22 24.72 -24.65
CA THR A 387 25.79 23.41 -24.35
C THR A 387 25.70 23.12 -22.85
N LEU A 388 25.55 21.84 -22.52
CA LEU A 388 25.51 21.34 -21.14
C LEU A 388 26.89 20.84 -20.74
N ASP A 389 27.27 21.05 -19.49
CA ASP A 389 28.43 20.40 -18.89
C ASP A 389 28.20 18.88 -18.74
N PRO A 390 29.24 18.07 -18.47
CA PRO A 390 29.11 16.61 -18.41
C PRO A 390 28.11 16.08 -17.37
N ASP A 391 27.98 16.75 -16.22
CA ASP A 391 27.07 16.33 -15.16
C ASP A 391 25.62 16.64 -15.57
N SER A 392 25.39 17.83 -16.13
CA SER A 392 24.09 18.22 -16.71
C SER A 392 23.68 17.32 -17.88
N ALA A 393 24.63 16.92 -18.75
CA ALA A 393 24.37 15.98 -19.86
C ALA A 393 24.01 14.59 -19.34
N THR A 394 24.65 14.12 -18.26
CA THR A 394 24.29 12.89 -17.55
C THR A 394 22.87 12.96 -17.00
N GLY A 395 22.51 14.09 -16.36
CA GLY A 395 21.15 14.35 -15.91
C GLY A 395 20.12 14.35 -17.05
N SER A 396 20.49 14.91 -18.21
CA SER A 396 19.67 14.90 -19.44
C SER A 396 19.45 13.47 -19.96
N ARG A 397 20.50 12.66 -20.04
CA ARG A 397 20.42 11.22 -20.40
C ARG A 397 19.48 10.45 -19.48
N ASP A 398 19.62 10.63 -18.17
CA ASP A 398 18.77 9.96 -17.18
C ASP A 398 17.31 10.44 -17.28
N ALA A 399 17.09 11.73 -17.55
CA ALA A 399 15.75 12.26 -17.78
C ALA A 399 15.08 11.63 -19.02
N LEU A 400 15.82 11.47 -20.13
CA LEU A 400 15.35 10.80 -21.33
C LEU A 400 14.95 9.34 -21.03
N ALA A 401 15.83 8.58 -20.37
CA ALA A 401 15.60 7.19 -20.01
C ALA A 401 14.34 7.00 -19.16
N LYS A 402 14.19 7.80 -18.09
CA LYS A 402 13.00 7.79 -17.22
C LYS A 402 11.72 8.12 -17.97
N THR A 403 11.78 9.07 -18.91
CA THR A 403 10.62 9.50 -19.69
C THR A 403 10.18 8.41 -20.65
N ILE A 404 11.11 7.82 -21.41
CA ILE A 404 10.82 6.71 -22.31
C ILE A 404 10.20 5.53 -21.54
N TYR A 405 10.80 5.13 -20.41
CA TYR A 405 10.29 4.03 -19.61
C TYR A 405 8.88 4.31 -19.05
N SER A 406 8.64 5.53 -18.54
CA SER A 406 7.32 5.90 -18.03
C SER A 406 6.26 5.86 -19.13
N ARG A 407 6.56 6.37 -20.33
CA ARG A 407 5.60 6.35 -21.45
C ARG A 407 5.34 4.94 -21.95
N LEU A 408 6.37 4.09 -21.97
CA LEU A 408 6.22 2.67 -22.27
C LEU A 408 5.29 1.98 -21.26
N PHE A 409 5.48 2.25 -19.96
CA PHE A 409 4.62 1.69 -18.92
C PHE A 409 3.17 2.18 -19.03
N ASP A 410 2.95 3.47 -19.26
CA ASP A 410 1.62 4.03 -19.49
C ASP A 410 0.93 3.34 -20.69
N TRP A 411 1.66 3.17 -21.80
CA TRP A 411 1.16 2.48 -22.99
C TRP A 411 0.79 1.01 -22.72
N LEU A 412 1.59 0.28 -21.94
CA LEU A 412 1.30 -1.10 -21.54
C LEU A 412 -0.01 -1.18 -20.75
N VAL A 413 -0.20 -0.26 -19.79
CA VAL A 413 -1.43 -0.17 -18.98
C VAL A 413 -2.63 0.15 -19.86
N ASP A 414 -2.49 1.08 -20.81
CA ASP A 414 -3.56 1.42 -21.75
C ASP A 414 -3.92 0.24 -22.67
N LYS A 415 -2.94 -0.50 -23.17
CA LYS A 415 -3.18 -1.73 -23.95
C LYS A 415 -3.88 -2.81 -23.15
N ILE A 416 -3.46 -3.04 -21.91
CA ILE A 416 -4.13 -3.96 -20.99
C ILE A 416 -5.58 -3.55 -20.78
N ASN A 417 -5.84 -2.27 -20.51
CA ASN A 417 -7.20 -1.75 -20.34
C ASN A 417 -8.06 -1.90 -21.60
N ASN A 418 -7.49 -1.66 -22.77
CA ASN A 418 -8.19 -1.86 -24.05
C ASN A 418 -8.50 -3.33 -24.32
N SER A 419 -7.60 -4.25 -23.92
CA SER A 419 -7.82 -5.69 -24.06
C SER A 419 -8.88 -6.22 -23.09
N ILE A 420 -8.90 -5.73 -21.86
CA ILE A 420 -9.87 -6.13 -20.83
C ILE A 420 -11.27 -5.64 -21.21
N GLY A 421 -11.36 -4.39 -21.68
CA GLY A 421 -12.62 -3.75 -22.03
C GLY A 421 -13.33 -3.16 -20.80
N GLN A 422 -13.73 -1.89 -20.93
CA GLN A 422 -14.53 -1.19 -19.93
C GLN A 422 -15.98 -1.11 -20.40
N ASP A 423 -16.92 -1.32 -19.48
CA ASP A 423 -18.34 -1.04 -19.65
C ASP A 423 -18.65 0.39 -19.17
N PRO A 424 -18.78 1.36 -20.10
CA PRO A 424 -19.08 2.75 -19.75
C PRO A 424 -20.49 2.94 -19.17
N ASN A 425 -21.37 1.94 -19.28
CA ASN A 425 -22.73 2.00 -18.76
C ASN A 425 -22.87 1.37 -17.37
N SER A 426 -21.80 0.75 -16.86
CA SER A 426 -21.80 0.15 -15.53
C SER A 426 -22.00 1.23 -14.47
N LYS A 427 -22.91 0.97 -13.52
CA LYS A 427 -23.22 1.88 -12.41
C LYS A 427 -22.67 1.40 -11.07
N THR A 428 -22.23 0.15 -11.01
CA THR A 428 -21.84 -0.56 -9.79
C THR A 428 -20.48 -1.18 -10.01
N ILE A 429 -19.54 -0.83 -9.15
CA ILE A 429 -18.16 -1.31 -9.22
C ILE A 429 -17.73 -1.93 -7.89
N ILE A 430 -16.81 -2.89 -7.98
CA ILE A 430 -16.00 -3.33 -6.85
C ILE A 430 -14.54 -3.03 -7.17
N GLY A 431 -13.98 -2.04 -6.48
CA GLY A 431 -12.58 -1.65 -6.63
C GLY A 431 -11.68 -2.42 -5.68
N VAL A 432 -10.56 -2.96 -6.15
CA VAL A 432 -9.56 -3.63 -5.31
C VAL A 432 -8.26 -2.84 -5.38
N LEU A 433 -7.83 -2.29 -4.24
CA LEU A 433 -6.62 -1.49 -4.14
C LEU A 433 -5.46 -2.35 -3.63
N ASP A 434 -4.44 -2.52 -4.48
CA ASP A 434 -3.13 -3.09 -4.13
C ASP A 434 -2.07 -2.01 -4.29
N ILE A 435 -1.63 -1.43 -3.17
CA ILE A 435 -0.65 -0.36 -3.14
C ILE A 435 0.50 -0.71 -2.22
N TYR A 436 1.69 -0.17 -2.52
CA TYR A 436 2.85 -0.30 -1.66
C TYR A 436 2.53 0.16 -0.23
N GLY A 437 3.11 -0.55 0.75
CA GLY A 437 2.97 -0.17 2.15
C GLY A 437 3.89 0.99 2.53
N PHE A 438 3.76 1.46 3.77
CA PHE A 438 4.66 2.44 4.35
C PHE A 438 6.14 1.97 4.29
N GLU A 439 7.04 2.85 3.85
CA GLU A 439 8.46 2.57 3.68
C GLU A 439 9.33 3.42 4.61
N SER A 440 10.22 2.77 5.35
CA SER A 440 11.27 3.45 6.12
C SER A 440 12.57 2.66 5.97
N PHE A 441 13.53 3.29 5.30
CA PHE A 441 14.86 2.75 5.02
C PHE A 441 15.93 3.60 5.70
N LYS A 442 17.19 3.14 5.63
CA LYS A 442 18.36 3.91 6.09
C LYS A 442 18.51 5.23 5.32
N ILE A 443 18.13 5.23 4.04
CA ILE A 443 18.16 6.38 3.15
C ILE A 443 16.78 6.47 2.48
N ASN A 444 16.03 7.54 2.78
CA ASN A 444 14.72 7.79 2.18
C ASN A 444 14.81 9.02 1.28
N SER A 445 14.31 8.90 0.05
CA SER A 445 14.32 9.99 -0.94
C SER A 445 12.90 10.49 -1.23
N PHE A 446 12.74 11.24 -2.33
CA PHE A 446 11.48 11.83 -2.74
C PHE A 446 10.39 10.75 -3.00
N GLU A 447 10.78 9.58 -3.48
CA GLU A 447 9.89 8.47 -3.76
C GLU A 447 9.28 7.90 -2.48
N GLN A 448 10.10 7.63 -1.45
CA GLN A 448 9.60 7.22 -0.14
C GLN A 448 8.70 8.31 0.48
N PHE A 449 9.03 9.58 0.28
CA PHE A 449 8.18 10.68 0.74
C PHE A 449 6.79 10.63 0.07
N CYS A 450 6.73 10.40 -1.25
CA CYS A 450 5.47 10.22 -1.96
C CYS A 450 4.70 8.98 -1.51
N ILE A 451 5.40 7.85 -1.34
CA ILE A 451 4.84 6.57 -0.87
C ILE A 451 4.22 6.73 0.53
N ASN A 452 4.94 7.37 1.44
CA ASN A 452 4.48 7.58 2.81
C ASN A 452 3.36 8.61 2.86
N PHE A 453 3.35 9.63 2.00
CA PHE A 453 2.21 10.53 1.84
C PHE A 453 0.94 9.80 1.37
N THR A 454 1.05 8.85 0.43
CA THR A 454 -0.08 7.97 0.06
C THR A 454 -0.60 7.20 1.26
N ASN A 455 0.29 6.54 2.00
CA ASN A 455 -0.10 5.74 3.17
C ASN A 455 -0.73 6.60 4.27
N GLU A 456 -0.26 7.85 4.45
CA GLU A 456 -0.87 8.80 5.38
C GLU A 456 -2.32 9.15 4.97
N LYS A 457 -2.59 9.34 3.67
CA LYS A 457 -3.95 9.59 3.14
C LYS A 457 -4.87 8.38 3.31
N LEU A 458 -4.38 7.18 3.00
CA LEU A 458 -5.13 5.94 3.18
C LEU A 458 -5.41 5.68 4.66
N GLN A 459 -4.46 5.97 5.55
CA GLN A 459 -4.67 5.88 6.98
C GLN A 459 -5.71 6.88 7.48
N GLN A 460 -5.71 8.11 6.95
CA GLN A 460 -6.74 9.09 7.29
C GLN A 460 -8.13 8.60 6.87
N HIS A 461 -8.26 8.05 5.66
CA HIS A 461 -9.51 7.47 5.18
C HIS A 461 -9.98 6.31 6.06
N PHE A 462 -9.07 5.40 6.41
CA PHE A 462 -9.36 4.32 7.35
C PHE A 462 -9.88 4.86 8.69
N ASN A 463 -9.18 5.84 9.27
CA ASN A 463 -9.57 6.43 10.56
C ASN A 463 -10.95 7.11 10.46
N GLN A 464 -11.22 7.84 9.37
CA GLN A 464 -12.51 8.49 9.17
C GLN A 464 -13.63 7.46 8.99
N HIS A 465 -13.42 6.41 8.20
CA HIS A 465 -14.44 5.39 7.94
C HIS A 465 -14.75 4.57 9.18
N VAL A 466 -13.72 3.99 9.79
CA VAL A 466 -13.89 3.06 10.91
C VAL A 466 -14.37 3.79 12.16
N PHE A 467 -13.83 4.96 12.49
CA PHE A 467 -14.18 5.62 13.74
C PHE A 467 -15.30 6.62 13.61
N LYS A 468 -15.27 7.49 12.60
CA LYS A 468 -16.19 8.62 12.56
C LYS A 468 -17.60 8.17 12.19
N MET A 469 -17.74 7.23 11.24
CA MET A 469 -19.06 6.72 10.89
C MET A 469 -19.66 5.81 11.97
N GLU A 470 -18.86 4.98 12.65
CA GLU A 470 -19.36 4.23 13.81
C GLU A 470 -19.89 5.17 14.91
N GLN A 471 -19.21 6.29 15.16
CA GLN A 471 -19.66 7.30 16.13
C GLN A 471 -20.97 8.00 15.70
N GLU A 472 -21.12 8.27 14.41
CA GLU A 472 -22.35 8.84 13.85
C GLU A 472 -23.52 7.85 14.01
N ASP A 473 -23.29 6.56 13.86
CA ASP A 473 -24.29 5.51 14.12
C ASP A 473 -24.66 5.41 15.61
N TYR A 474 -23.69 5.49 16.54
CA TYR A 474 -24.01 5.53 17.97
C TYR A 474 -24.83 6.76 18.36
N THR A 475 -24.53 7.91 17.75
CA THR A 475 -25.28 9.15 17.95
C THR A 475 -26.71 9.00 17.42
N LYS A 476 -26.86 8.42 16.23
CA LYS A 476 -28.15 8.14 15.59
C LYS A 476 -28.99 7.14 16.39
N GLU A 477 -28.36 6.19 17.05
CA GLU A 477 -29.02 5.21 17.93
C GLU A 477 -29.22 5.70 19.37
N GLU A 478 -28.86 6.95 19.68
CA GLU A 478 -28.97 7.56 21.01
C GLU A 478 -28.25 6.74 22.11
N ILE A 479 -27.17 6.06 21.75
CA ILE A 479 -26.35 5.28 22.69
C ILE A 479 -25.50 6.26 23.49
N ASN A 480 -25.70 6.28 24.81
CA ASN A 480 -24.94 7.14 25.71
C ASN A 480 -23.50 6.61 25.81
N TRP A 481 -22.61 7.19 25.03
CA TRP A 481 -21.22 6.79 24.92
C TRP A 481 -20.31 8.02 25.09
N SER A 482 -19.11 7.82 25.64
CA SER A 482 -18.12 8.88 25.78
C SER A 482 -17.25 8.96 24.54
N TYR A 483 -17.11 10.16 23.95
CA TYR A 483 -16.26 10.39 22.78
C TYR A 483 -14.85 9.81 22.98
N ILE A 484 -14.47 8.83 22.15
CA ILE A 484 -13.13 8.27 22.19
C ILE A 484 -12.24 9.11 21.30
N GLU A 485 -11.26 9.75 21.95
CA GLU A 485 -10.20 10.50 21.30
C GLU A 485 -9.28 9.53 20.55
N PHE A 486 -9.36 9.51 19.21
CA PHE A 486 -8.44 8.78 18.36
C PHE A 486 -7.33 9.71 17.86
N VAL A 487 -6.18 9.13 17.49
CA VAL A 487 -5.06 9.90 16.94
C VAL A 487 -5.35 10.19 15.47
N ASP A 488 -5.85 11.39 15.20
CA ASP A 488 -5.94 11.91 13.83
C ASP A 488 -4.53 12.25 13.32
N ASN A 489 -4.30 11.95 12.05
CA ASN A 489 -3.07 12.22 11.32
C ASN A 489 -3.23 13.37 10.30
N LYS A 490 -4.34 14.09 10.35
CA LYS A 490 -4.61 15.29 9.57
C LYS A 490 -3.52 16.36 9.71
N ASP A 491 -2.89 16.49 10.88
CA ASP A 491 -1.80 17.45 11.11
C ASP A 491 -0.55 17.14 10.26
N VAL A 492 -0.22 15.86 10.06
CA VAL A 492 0.85 15.41 9.16
C VAL A 492 0.48 15.68 7.70
N LEU A 493 -0.76 15.41 7.32
CA LEU A 493 -1.25 15.69 5.96
C LEU A 493 -1.21 17.18 5.64
N GLU A 494 -1.66 18.04 6.56
CA GLU A 494 -1.56 19.49 6.43
C GLU A 494 -0.11 19.94 6.28
N LEU A 495 0.82 19.36 7.05
CA LEU A 495 2.25 19.65 6.90
C LEU A 495 2.76 19.35 5.48
N ILE A 496 2.32 18.25 4.88
CA ILE A 496 2.78 17.81 3.56
C ILE A 496 2.12 18.60 2.43
N GLU A 497 0.79 18.73 2.45
CA GLU A 497 0.01 19.09 1.26
C GLU A 497 -0.64 20.48 1.28
N LYS A 498 -0.61 21.19 2.42
CA LYS A 498 -1.30 22.48 2.57
C LYS A 498 -0.84 23.48 1.50
N LYS A 499 -1.79 24.18 0.88
CA LYS A 499 -1.53 25.28 -0.06
C LYS A 499 -2.08 26.60 0.53
N PRO A 500 -1.25 27.63 0.74
CA PRO A 500 0.22 27.66 0.64
C PRO A 500 0.93 27.10 1.89
N GLY A 501 2.21 26.73 1.75
CA GLY A 501 3.12 26.49 2.88
C GLY A 501 3.37 25.03 3.31
N GLY A 502 2.74 24.05 2.68
CA GLY A 502 3.09 22.62 2.86
C GLY A 502 4.38 22.24 2.15
N VAL A 503 4.98 21.10 2.53
CA VAL A 503 6.25 20.60 1.95
C VAL A 503 6.22 20.55 0.42
N ILE A 504 5.15 20.03 -0.18
CA ILE A 504 5.02 19.95 -1.65
C ILE A 504 4.98 21.34 -2.28
N ALA A 505 4.24 22.28 -1.68
CA ALA A 505 4.13 23.64 -2.20
C ALA A 505 5.47 24.40 -2.11
N LEU A 506 6.21 24.21 -1.01
CA LEU A 506 7.55 24.77 -0.85
C LEU A 506 8.57 24.16 -1.80
N LEU A 507 8.43 22.86 -2.09
CA LEU A 507 9.27 22.17 -3.07
C LEU A 507 9.01 22.68 -4.49
N ASP A 508 7.73 22.88 -4.85
CA ASP A 508 7.35 23.45 -6.14
C ASP A 508 7.88 24.87 -6.31
N GLU A 509 7.74 25.70 -5.26
CA GLU A 509 8.31 27.04 -5.25
C GLU A 509 9.83 27.00 -5.44
N ALA A 510 10.53 26.16 -4.68
CA ALA A 510 11.97 26.01 -4.82
C ALA A 510 12.38 25.52 -6.23
N CYS A 511 11.58 24.66 -6.88
CA CYS A 511 11.83 24.21 -8.25
C CYS A 511 11.68 25.34 -9.29
N MET A 512 10.80 26.31 -9.06
CA MET A 512 10.58 27.45 -9.96
C MET A 512 11.67 28.53 -9.85
N PHE A 513 12.38 28.62 -8.73
CA PHE A 513 13.42 29.62 -8.50
C PHE A 513 14.79 29.13 -9.02
N PRO A 514 15.40 29.79 -10.04
CA PRO A 514 16.62 29.29 -10.69
C PRO A 514 17.85 29.13 -9.78
N LYS A 515 17.92 29.89 -8.68
CA LYS A 515 19.03 29.86 -7.72
C LYS A 515 18.78 28.97 -6.50
N SER A 516 17.64 28.30 -6.43
CA SER A 516 17.33 27.40 -5.33
C SER A 516 18.12 26.11 -5.44
N THR A 517 18.78 25.75 -4.34
CA THR A 517 19.46 24.47 -4.15
C THR A 517 18.76 23.62 -3.10
N HIS A 518 19.09 22.34 -3.01
CA HIS A 518 18.54 21.43 -2.02
C HIS A 518 18.81 21.91 -0.57
N GLU A 519 19.95 22.56 -0.32
CA GLU A 519 20.24 23.19 0.98
C GLU A 519 19.31 24.36 1.27
N THR A 520 19.09 25.25 0.29
CA THR A 520 18.16 26.39 0.47
C THR A 520 16.73 25.91 0.72
N PHE A 521 16.33 24.83 0.04
CA PHE A 521 15.04 24.16 0.28
C PHE A 521 14.95 23.60 1.70
N ALA A 522 15.95 22.84 2.15
CA ALA A 522 15.99 22.31 3.51
C ALA A 522 15.95 23.41 4.58
N GLN A 523 16.70 24.51 4.39
CA GLN A 523 16.64 25.67 5.30
C GLN A 523 15.25 26.29 5.34
N LYS A 524 14.57 26.40 4.19
CA LYS A 524 13.21 26.91 4.12
C LYS A 524 12.24 26.03 4.92
N LEU A 525 12.33 24.70 4.78
CA LEU A 525 11.55 23.77 5.59
C LEU A 525 11.79 23.97 7.09
N TYR A 526 13.06 24.10 7.51
CA TYR A 526 13.41 24.32 8.93
C TYR A 526 12.82 25.63 9.48
N GLN A 527 12.79 26.69 8.67
CA GLN A 527 12.22 27.97 9.07
C GLN A 527 10.68 27.90 9.16
N THR A 528 10.04 27.29 8.16
CA THR A 528 8.58 27.19 8.10
C THR A 528 8.02 26.27 9.18
N PHE A 529 8.67 25.14 9.46
CA PHE A 529 8.15 24.10 10.35
C PHE A 529 8.83 24.04 11.73
N LYS A 530 9.56 25.08 12.14
CA LYS A 530 10.31 25.13 13.41
C LYS A 530 9.48 24.75 14.66
N ASN A 531 8.20 25.12 14.67
CA ASN A 531 7.29 24.90 15.80
C ASN A 531 6.36 23.68 15.62
N SER A 532 6.49 22.96 14.50
CA SER A 532 5.67 21.77 14.25
C SER A 532 6.14 20.61 15.10
N LYS A 533 5.21 19.94 15.80
CA LYS A 533 5.50 18.71 16.54
C LYS A 533 5.80 17.51 15.63
N ARG A 534 5.44 17.61 14.34
CA ARG A 534 5.56 16.53 13.35
C ARG A 534 6.79 16.67 12.46
N PHE A 535 7.61 17.70 12.67
CA PHE A 535 8.77 17.97 11.86
C PHE A 535 10.01 18.17 12.72
N THR A 536 11.05 17.41 12.41
CA THR A 536 12.30 17.44 13.15
C THR A 536 13.46 17.78 12.19
N LYS A 537 14.33 18.70 12.61
CA LYS A 537 15.63 18.92 11.97
C LYS A 537 16.66 17.94 12.57
N PRO A 538 17.22 17.01 11.79
CA PRO A 538 18.29 16.13 12.26
C PRO A 538 19.52 16.92 12.73
N LYS A 539 20.14 16.49 13.83
CA LYS A 539 21.30 17.21 14.43
C LYS A 539 22.56 17.15 13.57
N LEU A 540 22.77 16.01 12.90
CA LEU A 540 24.02 15.70 12.17
C LEU A 540 23.98 16.10 10.69
N SER A 541 22.79 16.15 10.09
CA SER A 541 22.64 16.46 8.66
C SER A 541 22.18 17.90 8.46
N ARG A 542 22.77 18.59 7.47
CA ARG A 542 22.41 19.97 7.11
C ARG A 542 21.30 20.04 6.04
N THR A 543 21.05 18.94 5.34
CA THR A 543 20.13 18.86 4.19
C THR A 543 18.93 17.94 4.45
N SER A 544 19.03 17.02 5.40
CA SER A 544 17.93 16.07 5.69
C SER A 544 16.85 16.68 6.56
N PHE A 545 15.62 16.19 6.47
CA PHE A 545 14.52 16.55 7.36
C PHE A 545 13.77 15.30 7.78
N ALA A 546 13.12 15.31 8.95
CA ALA A 546 12.36 14.18 9.44
C ALA A 546 10.89 14.56 9.67
N ILE A 547 9.99 13.63 9.34
CA ILE A 547 8.55 13.76 9.55
C ILE A 547 8.08 12.62 10.44
N SER A 548 7.30 12.95 11.47
CA SER A 548 6.67 11.98 12.37
C SER A 548 5.34 11.50 11.80
N HIS A 549 5.38 10.50 10.93
CA HIS A 549 4.21 9.86 10.32
C HIS A 549 3.41 9.02 11.33
N TYR A 550 2.23 8.53 10.95
CA TYR A 550 1.43 7.61 11.77
C TYR A 550 2.19 6.32 12.15
N ALA A 551 3.04 5.82 11.25
CA ALA A 551 3.82 4.61 11.44
C ALA A 551 5.19 4.83 12.10
N GLY A 552 5.58 6.09 12.39
CA GLY A 552 6.85 6.44 13.02
C GLY A 552 7.59 7.60 12.35
N GLU A 553 8.73 8.00 12.92
CA GLU A 553 9.57 9.05 12.35
C GLU A 553 10.39 8.52 11.17
N VAL A 554 10.36 9.24 10.05
CA VAL A 554 11.15 8.94 8.85
C VAL A 554 12.02 10.14 8.49
N THR A 555 13.31 9.90 8.28
CA THR A 555 14.27 10.92 7.84
C THR A 555 14.48 10.85 6.33
N TYR A 556 14.26 11.96 5.64
CA TYR A 556 14.40 12.12 4.19
C TYR A 556 15.63 12.96 3.83
N GLN A 557 16.34 12.58 2.76
CA GLN A 557 17.46 13.33 2.20
C GLN A 557 17.00 14.28 1.09
N ALA A 558 17.14 15.59 1.31
CA ALA A 558 16.66 16.60 0.36
C ALA A 558 17.53 16.74 -0.90
N ASP A 559 18.72 16.14 -0.93
CA ASP A 559 19.80 16.32 -1.91
C ASP A 559 19.30 16.24 -3.37
N LEU A 560 18.40 15.30 -3.66
CA LEU A 560 17.83 15.09 -5.00
C LEU A 560 16.35 15.48 -5.12
N PHE A 561 15.74 16.11 -4.11
CA PHE A 561 14.31 16.43 -4.13
C PHE A 561 13.93 17.39 -5.25
N LEU A 562 14.74 18.44 -5.49
CA LEU A 562 14.46 19.42 -6.54
C LEU A 562 14.55 18.79 -7.93
N ASP A 563 15.60 18.02 -8.19
CA ASP A 563 15.82 17.39 -9.50
C ASP A 563 14.78 16.31 -9.78
N LYS A 564 14.38 15.57 -8.75
CA LYS A 564 13.32 14.56 -8.85
C LYS A 564 11.94 15.18 -9.03
N ASN A 565 11.65 16.35 -8.43
CA ASN A 565 10.34 16.98 -8.51
C ASN A 565 10.12 17.78 -9.81
N LYS A 566 11.19 18.22 -10.47
CA LYS A 566 11.14 18.88 -11.79
C LYS A 566 10.74 17.88 -12.88
N ASP A 567 9.43 17.69 -13.09
CA ASP A 567 8.86 16.85 -14.15
C ASP A 567 8.87 17.54 -15.52
N TYR A 568 10.01 18.09 -15.93
CA TYR A 568 10.10 18.67 -17.27
C TYR A 568 10.46 17.56 -18.26
N VAL A 569 9.51 17.25 -19.14
CA VAL A 569 9.87 16.63 -20.42
C VAL A 569 10.61 17.70 -21.18
N VAL A 570 11.86 17.40 -21.47
CA VAL A 570 12.75 18.21 -22.28
C VAL A 570 12.13 18.32 -23.66
N ALA A 571 11.89 19.54 -24.15
CA ALA A 571 11.26 19.74 -25.46
C ALA A 571 12.04 19.02 -26.56
N GLU A 572 13.36 19.08 -26.50
CA GLU A 572 14.27 18.41 -27.43
C GLU A 572 14.18 16.88 -27.38
N HIS A 573 13.90 16.29 -26.20
CA HIS A 573 13.65 14.84 -26.10
C HIS A 573 12.33 14.47 -26.75
N GLN A 574 11.31 15.30 -26.55
CA GLN A 574 9.99 15.08 -27.14
C GLN A 574 10.05 15.22 -28.67
N ASP A 575 10.69 16.27 -29.18
CA ASP A 575 10.86 16.51 -30.62
C ASP A 575 11.63 15.36 -31.28
N LEU A 576 12.71 14.89 -30.64
CA LEU A 576 13.50 13.74 -31.10
C LEU A 576 12.65 12.47 -31.25
N LEU A 577 11.84 12.15 -30.24
CA LEU A 577 11.07 10.90 -30.21
C LEU A 577 9.83 10.97 -31.11
N ILE A 578 9.21 12.14 -31.24
CA ILE A 578 8.13 12.39 -32.21
C ILE A 578 8.63 12.26 -33.65
N ALA A 579 9.87 12.66 -33.91
CA ALA A 579 10.51 12.55 -35.22
C ALA A 579 11.06 11.14 -35.52
N SER A 580 10.92 10.17 -34.61
CA SER A 580 11.31 8.79 -34.86
C SER A 580 10.57 8.23 -36.08
N SER A 581 11.28 7.46 -36.89
CA SER A 581 10.69 6.70 -38.00
C SER A 581 9.93 5.45 -37.53
N ASP A 582 10.07 5.09 -36.24
CA ASP A 582 9.33 4.03 -35.61
C ASP A 582 7.96 4.54 -35.11
N THR A 583 6.88 4.02 -35.68
CA THR A 583 5.52 4.44 -35.33
C THR A 583 5.14 4.11 -33.89
N PHE A 584 5.72 3.05 -33.31
CA PHE A 584 5.51 2.71 -31.91
C PHE A 584 6.20 3.73 -31.00
N VAL A 585 7.48 4.03 -31.24
CA VAL A 585 8.23 5.03 -30.45
C VAL A 585 7.59 6.41 -30.57
N ALA A 586 7.24 6.86 -31.78
CA ALA A 586 6.55 8.13 -31.98
C ALA A 586 5.16 8.14 -31.28
N GLY A 587 4.46 7.00 -31.29
CA GLY A 587 3.17 6.82 -30.62
C GLY A 587 3.22 6.93 -29.10
N LEU A 588 4.36 6.64 -28.46
CA LEU A 588 4.56 6.84 -27.01
C LEU A 588 4.55 8.33 -26.62
N PHE A 589 4.73 9.23 -27.59
CA PHE A 589 4.86 10.69 -27.39
C PHE A 589 3.86 11.45 -28.28
N PRO A 590 2.55 11.37 -28.02
CA PRO A 590 1.57 12.09 -28.82
C PRO A 590 1.86 13.60 -28.80
N ARG A 591 1.75 14.25 -29.97
CA ARG A 591 1.78 15.72 -30.06
C ARG A 591 0.61 16.23 -29.21
N LEU A 592 0.92 16.96 -28.14
CA LEU A 592 -0.10 17.68 -27.39
C LEU A 592 -0.83 18.58 -28.39
N ALA A 593 -2.16 18.52 -28.44
CA ALA A 593 -2.94 19.49 -29.19
C ALA A 593 -2.50 20.88 -28.71
N GLU A 594 -2.34 21.83 -29.65
CA GLU A 594 -2.00 23.21 -29.33
C GLU A 594 -3.04 23.79 -28.37
N GLU A 595 -2.79 23.67 -27.07
CA GLU A 595 -3.60 24.35 -26.06
C GLU A 595 -3.35 25.84 -26.23
N THR A 596 -4.34 26.48 -26.85
CA THR A 596 -4.50 27.92 -26.90
C THR A 596 -4.32 28.55 -25.51
N SER A 597 -3.47 29.59 -25.45
CA SER A 597 -3.39 30.65 -24.44
C SER A 597 -2.51 30.44 -23.18
N SER A 598 -1.42 31.22 -23.15
CA SER A 598 -0.86 31.97 -22.02
C SER A 598 -1.09 31.45 -20.58
N LYS A 599 0.02 31.02 -19.93
CA LYS A 599 0.19 30.58 -18.52
C LYS A 599 0.01 29.08 -18.28
N THR A 600 0.87 28.25 -18.86
CA THR A 600 1.15 26.92 -18.29
C THR A 600 1.80 27.11 -16.91
N LYS A 601 1.03 26.97 -15.84
CA LYS A 601 1.55 26.90 -14.47
C LYS A 601 2.50 25.72 -14.39
N PHE A 602 3.70 25.92 -13.82
CA PHE A 602 4.64 24.85 -13.51
C PHE A 602 3.90 23.69 -12.80
N SER A 603 4.02 22.48 -13.37
CA SER A 603 3.37 21.27 -12.86
C SER A 603 4.47 20.27 -12.52
N SER A 604 4.71 20.08 -11.22
CA SER A 604 5.73 19.16 -10.70
C SER A 604 5.22 17.74 -10.54
N ILE A 605 6.13 16.77 -10.33
CA ILE A 605 5.76 15.40 -9.96
C ILE A 605 4.91 15.42 -8.68
N GLY A 606 5.32 16.15 -7.65
CA GLY A 606 4.61 16.24 -6.38
C GLY A 606 3.19 16.81 -6.51
N SER A 607 2.99 17.84 -7.34
CA SER A 607 1.66 18.41 -7.59
C SER A 607 0.77 17.48 -8.43
N ARG A 608 1.31 16.84 -9.49
CA ARG A 608 0.56 15.84 -10.28
C ARG A 608 0.16 14.65 -9.44
N PHE A 609 1.10 14.15 -8.64
CA PHE A 609 0.87 13.06 -7.73
C PHE A 609 -0.20 13.40 -6.69
N LYS A 610 -0.14 14.59 -6.08
CA LYS A 610 -1.19 15.05 -5.17
C LYS A 610 -2.58 15.00 -5.82
N LEU A 611 -2.70 15.43 -7.08
CA LEU A 611 -3.97 15.39 -7.82
C LEU A 611 -4.43 13.96 -8.11
N GLN A 612 -3.53 13.07 -8.54
CA GLN A 612 -3.85 11.65 -8.75
C GLN A 612 -4.31 10.97 -7.47
N LEU A 613 -3.62 11.22 -6.35
CA LEU A 613 -4.00 10.70 -5.05
C LEU A 613 -5.34 11.26 -4.59
N GLN A 614 -5.59 12.55 -4.80
CA GLN A 614 -6.89 13.14 -4.52
C GLN A 614 -8.01 12.46 -5.31
N SER A 615 -7.81 12.21 -6.61
CA SER A 615 -8.77 11.48 -7.45
C SER A 615 -9.02 10.05 -6.94
N LEU A 616 -7.97 9.33 -6.53
CA LEU A 616 -8.13 8.02 -5.90
C LEU A 616 -8.95 8.11 -4.61
N MET A 617 -8.67 9.08 -3.74
CA MET A 617 -9.42 9.27 -2.49
C MET A 617 -10.89 9.63 -2.76
N GLU A 618 -11.18 10.43 -3.80
CA GLU A 618 -12.55 10.76 -4.23
C GLU A 618 -13.30 9.51 -4.69
N THR A 619 -12.66 8.63 -5.47
CA THR A 619 -13.24 7.33 -5.85
C THR A 619 -13.51 6.48 -4.61
N LEU A 620 -12.55 6.33 -3.70
CA LEU A 620 -12.71 5.52 -2.48
C LEU A 620 -13.82 6.04 -1.57
N ASN A 621 -13.89 7.36 -1.37
CA ASN A 621 -14.94 8.02 -0.58
C ASN A 621 -16.35 7.83 -1.17
N SER A 622 -16.47 7.54 -2.47
CA SER A 622 -17.76 7.27 -3.12
C SER A 622 -18.21 5.80 -3.01
N THR A 623 -17.38 4.94 -2.42
CA THR A 623 -17.62 3.51 -2.29
C THR A 623 -17.70 3.08 -0.83
N GLU A 624 -18.35 1.96 -0.55
CA GLU A 624 -18.28 1.31 0.77
C GLU A 624 -16.95 0.54 0.90
N PRO A 625 -16.03 0.94 1.79
CA PRO A 625 -14.72 0.35 1.93
C PRO A 625 -14.71 -0.85 2.89
N HIS A 626 -14.00 -1.88 2.46
CA HIS A 626 -13.68 -3.08 3.23
C HIS A 626 -12.16 -3.17 3.39
N TYR A 627 -11.67 -3.64 4.53
CA TYR A 627 -10.24 -3.58 4.84
C TYR A 627 -9.64 -4.97 5.08
N ILE A 628 -8.54 -5.23 4.38
CA ILE A 628 -7.72 -6.42 4.58
C ILE A 628 -6.30 -6.00 4.92
N ARG A 629 -5.81 -6.46 6.08
CA ARG A 629 -4.48 -6.16 6.59
C ARG A 629 -3.58 -7.38 6.48
N CYS A 630 -2.69 -7.34 5.50
CA CYS A 630 -1.63 -8.32 5.32
C CYS A 630 -0.49 -8.08 6.32
N VAL A 631 -0.01 -9.14 6.95
CA VAL A 631 1.08 -9.13 7.95
C VAL A 631 2.16 -10.10 7.52
N LYS A 632 3.41 -9.62 7.53
CA LYS A 632 4.60 -10.44 7.27
C LYS A 632 5.07 -11.08 8.58
N PRO A 633 5.09 -12.41 8.71
CA PRO A 633 5.42 -13.04 9.99
C PRO A 633 6.92 -13.01 10.31
N ASN A 634 7.81 -12.95 9.31
CA ASN A 634 9.25 -12.92 9.52
C ASN A 634 10.01 -12.26 8.36
N ASN A 635 11.23 -11.79 8.64
CA ASN A 635 12.09 -11.15 7.62
C ASN A 635 12.95 -12.13 6.82
N VAL A 636 13.02 -13.39 7.22
CA VAL A 636 13.77 -14.44 6.51
C VAL A 636 12.99 -15.09 5.35
N LEU A 637 11.72 -14.70 5.17
CA LEU A 637 10.82 -15.14 4.10
C LEU A 637 10.58 -16.66 4.08
N LYS A 638 10.46 -17.27 5.26
CA LYS A 638 10.28 -18.73 5.41
C LYS A 638 8.97 -19.09 6.11
N PRO A 639 8.37 -20.25 5.79
CA PRO A 639 7.18 -20.73 6.47
C PRO A 639 7.46 -21.13 7.93
N ALA A 640 6.41 -21.22 8.74
CA ALA A 640 6.43 -21.68 10.13
C ALA A 640 7.34 -20.89 11.09
N ILE A 641 7.70 -19.65 10.74
CA ILE A 641 8.45 -18.74 11.61
C ILE A 641 7.59 -17.49 11.86
N PHE A 642 7.33 -17.19 13.13
CA PHE A 642 6.57 -16.02 13.56
C PHE A 642 7.43 -15.17 14.51
N GLU A 643 7.88 -14.02 14.04
CA GLU A 643 8.75 -13.10 14.80
C GLU A 643 7.89 -12.05 15.50
N ASN A 644 7.63 -12.25 16.79
CA ASN A 644 6.77 -11.39 17.62
C ASN A 644 7.06 -9.90 17.48
N LEU A 645 8.34 -9.50 17.53
CA LEU A 645 8.76 -8.11 17.39
C LEU A 645 8.41 -7.50 16.03
N ASN A 646 8.55 -8.27 14.95
CA ASN A 646 8.24 -7.79 13.60
C ASN A 646 6.74 -7.71 13.36
N VAL A 647 5.98 -8.67 13.88
CA VAL A 647 4.52 -8.67 13.78
C VAL A 647 3.92 -7.54 14.62
N ILE A 648 4.34 -7.38 15.88
CA ILE A 648 3.82 -6.30 16.74
C ILE A 648 4.13 -4.92 16.18
N GLN A 649 5.31 -4.73 15.57
CA GLN A 649 5.64 -3.47 14.92
C GLN A 649 4.70 -3.18 13.74
N GLN A 650 4.41 -4.17 12.90
CA GLN A 650 3.44 -4.00 11.81
C GLN A 650 2.02 -3.73 12.31
N LEU A 651 1.63 -4.40 13.41
CA LEU A 651 0.36 -4.18 14.07
C LEU A 651 0.28 -2.75 14.62
N ARG A 652 1.34 -2.23 15.24
CA ARG A 652 1.43 -0.84 15.73
C ARG A 652 1.44 0.19 14.60
N CYS A 653 2.12 -0.11 13.48
CA CYS A 653 2.32 0.84 12.38
C CYS A 653 1.11 0.96 11.47
N GLY A 654 0.42 -0.12 11.13
CA GLY A 654 -0.73 -0.06 10.20
C GLY A 654 -2.07 -0.37 10.83
N VAL A 655 -2.04 -0.75 12.09
CA VAL A 655 -3.17 -0.61 12.94
C VAL A 655 -2.77 0.40 13.99
N SER A 656 -3.36 1.58 13.93
CA SER A 656 -3.67 2.28 15.17
C SER A 656 -4.49 1.38 16.13
N ALA A 657 -4.72 0.08 15.85
CA ALA A 657 -5.42 -0.86 16.69
C ALA A 657 -4.80 -1.15 18.01
N VAL A 658 -3.56 -0.85 18.34
CA VAL A 658 -3.29 -0.89 19.79
C VAL A 658 -4.21 0.09 20.51
N ARG A 659 -4.53 1.23 19.87
CA ARG A 659 -5.61 2.13 20.29
C ARG A 659 -6.99 1.75 19.76
N THR A 660 -7.21 1.39 18.49
CA THR A 660 -8.51 0.85 17.99
C THR A 660 -9.00 -0.34 18.82
N PHE A 661 -8.12 -1.15 19.39
CA PHE A 661 -8.43 -2.25 20.31
C PHE A 661 -8.91 -1.70 21.64
N TYR A 662 -8.25 -0.69 22.23
CA TYR A 662 -8.79 0.08 23.36
C TYR A 662 -10.11 0.81 23.00
N ILE A 663 -10.30 1.22 21.75
CA ILE A 663 -11.53 1.87 21.27
C ILE A 663 -12.63 0.82 21.11
N ILE A 664 -12.38 -0.31 20.45
CA ILE A 664 -13.31 -1.45 20.27
C ILE A 664 -13.67 -2.05 21.63
N GLU A 665 -12.72 -2.15 22.56
CA GLU A 665 -12.94 -2.51 23.97
C GLU A 665 -13.91 -1.51 24.64
N ALA A 666 -13.80 -0.21 24.36
CA ALA A 666 -14.74 0.79 24.83
C ALA A 666 -16.05 0.87 24.00
N LEU A 667 -16.10 0.26 22.80
CA LEU A 667 -17.28 0.11 21.92
C LEU A 667 -17.97 -1.26 22.07
N GLN A 668 -17.49 -2.13 22.96
CA GLN A 668 -18.10 -3.43 23.27
C GLN A 668 -19.54 -3.45 23.83
N PRO A 669 -20.23 -2.35 24.22
CA PRO A 669 -21.60 -2.47 24.74
C PRO A 669 -22.62 -3.11 23.79
N ARG A 670 -22.34 -3.28 22.49
CA ARG A 670 -23.26 -3.96 21.55
C ARG A 670 -23.19 -5.50 21.60
N PHE A 671 -22.02 -6.09 21.79
CA PHE A 671 -21.83 -7.54 21.56
C PHE A 671 -22.43 -8.41 22.68
N TRP A 672 -22.37 -7.95 23.93
CA TRP A 672 -22.95 -8.69 25.06
C TRP A 672 -24.50 -8.65 25.08
N VAL A 673 -25.14 -7.68 24.41
CA VAL A 673 -26.59 -7.51 24.49
C VAL A 673 -27.34 -8.63 23.79
N MET A 674 -26.83 -9.17 22.67
CA MET A 674 -27.52 -10.25 21.94
C MET A 674 -27.28 -11.63 22.55
N GLU A 675 -26.05 -11.95 22.96
CA GLU A 675 -25.76 -13.25 23.60
C GLU A 675 -26.36 -13.36 25.00
N LEU A 676 -26.38 -12.29 25.82
CA LEU A 676 -27.10 -12.33 27.11
C LEU A 676 -28.59 -12.55 26.91
N THR A 677 -29.22 -11.94 25.89
CA THR A 677 -30.67 -12.18 25.67
C THR A 677 -30.95 -13.64 25.33
N SER A 678 -30.12 -14.27 24.51
CA SER A 678 -30.28 -15.68 24.13
C SER A 678 -29.95 -16.65 25.27
N LEU A 679 -28.91 -16.39 26.07
CA LEU A 679 -28.58 -17.21 27.24
C LEU A 679 -29.60 -17.07 28.38
N ILE A 680 -30.13 -15.85 28.60
CA ILE A 680 -31.13 -15.60 29.65
C ILE A 680 -32.48 -16.22 29.29
N PHE A 681 -32.88 -16.21 28.01
CA PHE A 681 -34.12 -16.86 27.56
C PHE A 681 -34.06 -18.39 27.65
N ALA A 682 -32.87 -18.99 27.53
CA ALA A 682 -32.69 -20.44 27.60
C ALA A 682 -32.73 -21.01 29.03
N LEU A 683 -32.55 -20.20 30.09
CA LEU A 683 -32.25 -20.73 31.42
C LEU A 683 -33.40 -20.75 32.44
N ILE A 684 -34.43 -19.88 32.45
CA ILE A 684 -35.35 -19.83 33.63
C ILE A 684 -36.81 -19.41 33.33
N SER A 685 -37.74 -20.13 33.98
CA SER A 685 -39.21 -19.93 34.04
C SER A 685 -39.64 -18.55 34.58
N LEU A 686 -40.50 -17.87 33.81
CA LEU A 686 -40.82 -16.44 33.84
C LEU A 686 -41.56 -15.86 35.07
N ARG A 687 -41.90 -16.63 36.11
CA ARG A 687 -42.83 -16.14 37.16
C ARG A 687 -42.26 -15.90 38.55
N ALA A 688 -41.12 -16.50 38.91
CA ALA A 688 -40.52 -16.30 40.25
C ALA A 688 -39.40 -15.24 40.28
N PHE A 689 -38.83 -14.89 39.12
CA PHE A 689 -37.70 -13.98 38.99
C PHE A 689 -38.04 -12.54 39.41
N TRP A 690 -39.22 -12.03 39.08
CA TRP A 690 -39.53 -10.61 39.25
C TRP A 690 -39.53 -10.11 40.71
N LYS A 691 -39.96 -10.94 41.67
CA LYS A 691 -39.93 -10.56 43.11
C LYS A 691 -38.55 -10.71 43.76
N LEU A 692 -37.73 -11.63 43.24
CA LEU A 692 -36.36 -11.82 43.72
C LEU A 692 -35.39 -10.83 43.08
N LEU A 693 -35.63 -10.40 41.85
CA LEU A 693 -34.78 -9.45 41.14
C LEU A 693 -34.82 -8.06 41.78
N GLU A 694 -35.99 -7.53 42.14
CA GLU A 694 -36.08 -6.24 42.86
C GLU A 694 -35.33 -6.29 44.20
N SER A 695 -35.45 -7.40 44.92
CA SER A 695 -34.82 -7.59 46.23
C SER A 695 -33.31 -7.80 46.13
N ALA A 696 -32.85 -8.56 45.12
CA ALA A 696 -31.43 -8.80 44.87
C ALA A 696 -30.73 -7.58 44.27
N VAL A 697 -31.40 -6.79 43.44
CA VAL A 697 -30.87 -5.56 42.84
C VAL A 697 -30.62 -4.50 43.90
N LEU A 698 -31.48 -4.38 44.92
CA LEU A 698 -31.26 -3.48 46.06
C LEU A 698 -30.07 -3.91 46.94
N VAL A 699 -29.85 -5.21 47.12
CA VAL A 699 -28.72 -5.77 47.90
C VAL A 699 -27.40 -5.70 47.12
N ILE A 700 -27.44 -5.80 45.79
CA ILE A 700 -26.25 -5.67 44.91
C ILE A 700 -25.85 -4.21 44.74
N LEU A 701 -26.81 -3.27 44.66
CA LEU A 701 -26.54 -1.83 44.62
C LEU A 701 -25.89 -1.30 45.91
N GLN A 702 -26.11 -1.96 47.06
CA GLN A 702 -25.44 -1.61 48.31
C GLN A 702 -24.02 -2.18 48.47
N ASN A 703 -23.58 -3.13 47.62
CA ASN A 703 -22.30 -3.83 47.74
C ASN A 703 -21.26 -3.53 46.63
N GLY A 704 -21.42 -2.45 45.86
CA GLY A 704 -20.30 -1.78 45.18
C GLY A 704 -19.60 -2.51 44.02
N ARG A 705 -20.24 -3.44 43.30
CA ARG A 705 -19.69 -4.02 42.05
C ARG A 705 -20.31 -3.38 40.78
N PHE A 706 -19.57 -2.42 40.23
CA PHE A 706 -19.54 -1.82 38.87
C PHE A 706 -20.79 -1.74 37.95
N MET A 707 -21.29 -0.50 37.84
CA MET A 707 -21.67 0.38 36.71
C MET A 707 -21.98 -0.09 35.26
N SER A 708 -21.76 -1.34 34.83
CA SER A 708 -22.08 -1.76 33.43
C SER A 708 -23.51 -2.29 33.26
N PHE A 709 -24.05 -2.91 34.31
CA PHE A 709 -25.39 -3.51 34.27
C PHE A 709 -26.52 -2.49 34.09
N SER A 710 -26.34 -1.26 34.56
CA SER A 710 -27.37 -0.22 34.54
C SER A 710 -27.69 0.28 33.12
N ILE A 711 -26.70 0.30 32.23
CA ILE A 711 -26.86 0.79 30.85
C ILE A 711 -27.52 -0.28 29.97
N VAL A 712 -27.08 -1.52 30.10
CA VAL A 712 -27.66 -2.68 29.39
C VAL A 712 -29.13 -2.90 29.78
N LEU A 713 -29.46 -2.75 31.08
CA LEU A 713 -30.83 -2.91 31.57
C LEU A 713 -31.76 -1.79 31.09
N VAL A 714 -31.29 -0.54 31.01
CA VAL A 714 -32.05 0.59 30.46
C VAL A 714 -32.29 0.42 28.95
N PHE A 715 -31.32 -0.14 28.22
CA PHE A 715 -31.44 -0.43 26.79
C PHE A 715 -32.49 -1.52 26.51
N LEU A 716 -32.47 -2.62 27.27
CA LEU A 716 -33.46 -3.69 27.19
C LEU A 716 -34.87 -3.22 27.55
N LEU A 717 -35.01 -2.40 28.60
CA LEU A 717 -36.30 -1.83 29.01
C LEU A 717 -36.88 -0.86 27.96
N ARG A 718 -36.03 -0.06 27.28
CA ARG A 718 -36.47 0.89 26.24
C ARG A 718 -36.81 0.21 24.91
N LYS A 719 -36.06 -0.81 24.49
CA LYS A 719 -36.35 -1.59 23.27
C LYS A 719 -37.69 -2.32 23.42
N PHE A 720 -37.95 -2.92 24.59
CA PHE A 720 -39.23 -3.55 24.90
C PHE A 720 -40.39 -2.54 24.93
N TRP A 721 -40.17 -1.31 25.41
CA TRP A 721 -41.19 -0.25 25.42
C TRP A 721 -41.52 0.28 24.00
N ARG A 722 -40.55 0.27 23.08
CA ARG A 722 -40.75 0.65 21.67
C ARG A 722 -41.51 -0.43 20.90
N GLU A 723 -41.15 -1.70 21.09
CA GLU A 723 -41.82 -2.84 20.42
C GLU A 723 -43.22 -3.11 20.99
N SER A 724 -43.44 -2.90 22.28
CA SER A 724 -44.77 -3.03 22.90
C SER A 724 -45.75 -1.95 22.44
N LYS A 725 -45.28 -0.75 22.04
CA LYS A 725 -46.12 0.29 21.44
C LYS A 725 -46.52 -0.01 19.99
N LEU A 726 -45.72 -0.80 19.26
CA LEU A 726 -45.98 -1.21 17.88
C LEU A 726 -46.99 -2.37 17.77
N GLN A 727 -47.31 -3.04 18.87
CA GLN A 727 -48.40 -4.03 18.94
C GLN A 727 -49.71 -3.47 19.53
N LEU A 728 -49.71 -2.21 19.97
CA LEU A 728 -50.86 -1.53 20.62
C LEU A 728 -51.40 -0.34 19.80
N ILE A 729 -50.94 -0.19 18.55
CA ILE A 729 -51.50 0.67 17.48
C ILE A 729 -51.83 -0.27 16.32
#